data_AF-A0A814S3Z5-F1
#
_entry.id   AF-A0A814S3Z5-F1
#
_cell.length_a   1.000
_cell.length_b   1.000
_cell.length_c   1.000
_cell.angle_alpha   90.00
_cell.angle_beta   90.00
_cell.angle_gamma   90.00
#
_symmetry.space_group_name_H-M   'P 1'
#
loop_
_entity.id
_entity.type
_entity.pdbx_description
1 polymer ?
#
loop_
_entity_poly.entity_id
_entity_poly.type
_entity_poly.pdbx_seq_one_letter_code
_entity_poly.pdbx_strand_id
1 'polypeptide(L)'
;MGPKKQQEISTMRRLFGFELADFQSWSNFVKLMNRPEDPSSLAALRILFGILMMLDIPQERGMSHADVYYPNEDKECQFPLFNFLEPLRAEYMVVVYFIMFLSAIGITLGLFYRLVTICFTITYWYVFFLDKTSWNNHSYLYGLIGFQLMFSDAHHYWSIDGLFRKKIRNSHVPLWNYTLIRYQVFLVYFIAGLKKTEWDWVAGYSMDSLGDHWVFSPFRSFLTIEQITLIIVHVCGLFFDLLVGFALFFDRSRPIGIFFSVTFHLMNSQMFSIGMFPYTMLATIPIFFHNDWLRKFLNRFVPKFLYKVEPVQYSSSCLYSKEEIKPEESKTQSLKSAIANANSIKNAPTKPTFRHKIFTIFALLYLTEQAFLPYSHFITKGYNNWTNGLYGYSWDMMIHSWHTQHVKITFIDKTTQEPHYLRPTAWASAKRWSSHADMIVQYAQCIKGKLKEHGYDDVELRFDIWRSMNGRFNQRQIDPRIDLLSSDVKWSPFKETPWLQPLLTNLSDWRTRMLQIENDLSSKDQNVLVTFVADFPGLFLENYIPPDLNTTIEVLEGEVIVELISLKKNITLNVGQNLTVPNGDYHNVYTVSSTPSCYMYVYLNQSDADIVHLWDRFYNLTDRLLNETVDYNRPLHSDKEEADLVRLSYEDVFEKLRNKTLHELLELPNDYKIHNKNESNINWTNIRLQFETSMNRSMVKRLDTKVKWHERNLRIFKSFMNRKKKQFLRCYQIVKLAFKSIFYQTDFFQLVDNEIRNVDEESTTNAIFKSFMNRKKKQFLRCYQIVKLAFKSIFYQTDFFQLVDNEIRNVDEESTTNAIITEESPPQTSSKSSSSSKKTSSSAKTKKKNTKK
;
A
#
# COMPACT_ATOMS: atom_id res chain seq x y z
N MET A 1 67.34 -17.38 9.08
CA MET A 1 65.96 -16.86 9.11
C MET A 1 65.02 -18.06 9.11
N GLY A 2 64.22 -18.26 10.17
CA GLY A 2 63.18 -19.30 10.15
C GLY A 2 61.98 -18.85 9.32
N PRO A 3 61.26 -19.76 8.63
CA PRO A 3 60.05 -19.40 7.89
C PRO A 3 58.98 -18.88 8.87
N LYS A 4 58.38 -17.73 8.56
CA LYS A 4 57.20 -17.24 9.28
C LYS A 4 56.08 -18.27 9.09
N LYS A 5 55.67 -18.97 10.17
CA LYS A 5 54.40 -19.70 10.17
C LYS A 5 53.28 -18.69 9.89
N GLN A 6 52.75 -18.68 8.65
CA GLN A 6 51.42 -18.14 8.43
C GLN A 6 50.46 -18.98 9.26
N GLN A 7 49.79 -18.31 10.19
CA GLN A 7 48.81 -18.94 11.06
C GLN A 7 47.62 -19.34 10.19
N GLU A 8 47.41 -20.64 9.98
CA GLU A 8 46.31 -21.13 9.14
C GLU A 8 44.99 -20.62 9.73
N ILE A 9 44.25 -19.84 8.94
CA ILE A 9 42.94 -19.33 9.34
C ILE A 9 41.99 -20.51 9.44
N SER A 10 41.39 -20.70 10.62
CA SER A 10 40.49 -21.84 10.87
C SER A 10 39.35 -21.86 9.85
N THR A 11 38.88 -23.06 9.47
CA THR A 11 37.74 -23.18 8.55
C THR A 11 36.50 -22.46 9.08
N MET A 12 36.32 -22.41 10.40
CA MET A 12 35.24 -21.65 11.03
C MET A 12 35.41 -20.14 10.81
N ARG A 13 36.58 -19.57 11.12
CA ARG A 13 36.85 -18.15 10.92
C ARG A 13 36.80 -17.74 9.45
N ARG A 14 37.11 -18.66 8.52
CA ARG A 14 36.96 -18.46 7.07
C ARG A 14 35.50 -18.47 6.60
N LEU A 15 34.61 -19.24 7.23
CA LEU A 15 33.20 -19.38 6.80
C LEU A 15 32.25 -18.39 7.50
N PHE A 16 32.46 -18.17 8.79
CA PHE A 16 31.58 -17.38 9.67
C PHE A 16 32.19 -16.03 10.07
N GLY A 17 33.49 -15.83 9.84
CA GLY A 17 34.20 -14.63 10.24
C GLY A 17 34.60 -14.57 11.73
N PHE A 18 34.32 -15.60 12.53
CA PHE A 18 34.62 -15.67 13.97
C PHE A 18 35.04 -17.08 14.40
N GLU A 19 35.60 -17.21 15.62
CA GLU A 19 35.97 -18.47 16.26
C GLU A 19 34.97 -18.81 17.39
N LEU A 20 34.79 -20.10 17.75
CA LEU A 20 34.03 -20.48 18.97
C LEU A 20 34.62 -19.84 20.24
N ALA A 21 35.94 -19.64 20.28
CA ALA A 21 36.65 -18.99 21.39
C ALA A 21 36.23 -17.52 21.61
N ASP A 22 35.64 -16.87 20.61
CA ASP A 22 35.12 -15.50 20.75
C ASP A 22 33.89 -15.43 21.68
N PHE A 23 33.13 -16.53 21.78
CA PHE A 23 31.91 -16.64 22.60
C PHE A 23 32.15 -17.22 23.99
N GLN A 24 33.32 -17.81 24.25
CA GLN A 24 33.66 -18.45 25.52
C GLN A 24 33.78 -17.47 26.71
N SER A 25 33.90 -16.17 26.49
CA SER A 25 33.92 -15.19 27.57
C SER A 25 33.41 -13.82 27.13
N TRP A 26 32.81 -13.08 28.06
CA TRP A 26 32.36 -11.69 27.85
C TRP A 26 33.48 -10.79 27.28
N SER A 27 34.72 -10.95 27.77
CA SER A 27 35.86 -10.16 27.29
C SER A 27 36.23 -10.46 25.84
N ASN A 28 36.07 -11.70 25.38
CA ASN A 28 36.31 -12.05 23.98
C ASN A 28 35.15 -11.58 23.09
N PHE A 29 33.90 -11.72 23.54
CA PHE A 29 32.74 -11.25 22.78
C PHE A 29 32.76 -9.73 22.59
N VAL A 30 33.15 -8.96 23.62
CA VAL A 30 33.35 -7.50 23.51
C VAL A 30 34.48 -7.15 22.54
N LYS A 31 35.56 -7.96 22.45
CA LYS A 31 36.61 -7.77 21.42
C LYS A 31 36.06 -8.06 20.02
N LEU A 32 35.35 -9.17 19.82
CA LEU A 32 34.73 -9.53 18.54
C LEU A 32 33.81 -8.41 18.04
N MET A 33 32.87 -7.98 18.87
CA MET A 33 31.87 -6.97 18.50
C MET A 33 32.45 -5.57 18.30
N ASN A 34 33.62 -5.26 18.87
CA ASN A 34 34.30 -3.98 18.67
C ASN A 34 35.53 -4.08 17.77
N ARG A 35 35.81 -5.21 17.11
CA ARG A 35 36.95 -5.32 16.19
C ARG A 35 36.83 -4.31 15.03
N PRO A 36 37.95 -3.81 14.48
CA PRO A 36 37.92 -2.85 13.38
C PRO A 36 37.39 -3.49 12.09
N GLU A 37 36.51 -2.76 11.42
CA GLU A 37 36.00 -3.07 10.09
C GLU A 37 36.10 -1.84 9.17
N ASP A 38 36.19 -2.06 7.86
CA ASP A 38 36.21 -0.97 6.88
C ASP A 38 34.88 -0.20 6.90
N PRO A 39 34.88 1.14 6.86
CA PRO A 39 33.67 1.95 6.98
C PRO A 39 32.86 2.13 5.68
N SER A 40 33.37 1.67 4.52
CA SER A 40 32.84 2.08 3.21
C SER A 40 31.48 1.46 2.88
N SER A 41 31.25 0.18 3.19
CA SER A 41 29.94 -0.45 2.97
C SER A 41 28.83 0.16 3.82
N LEU A 42 29.14 0.57 5.06
CA LEU A 42 28.18 1.23 5.95
C LEU A 42 27.79 2.64 5.45
N ALA A 43 28.74 3.37 4.85
CA ALA A 43 28.45 4.64 4.20
C ALA A 43 27.63 4.47 2.91
N ALA A 44 27.81 3.38 2.16
CA ALA A 44 26.97 3.06 0.99
C ALA A 44 25.50 2.92 1.40
N LEU A 45 25.22 2.14 2.45
CA LEU A 45 23.88 2.00 3.02
C LEU A 45 23.32 3.35 3.48
N ARG A 46 24.08 4.15 4.24
CA ARG A 46 23.66 5.48 4.71
C ARG A 46 23.22 6.38 3.55
N ILE A 47 24.00 6.41 2.47
CA ILE A 47 23.71 7.23 1.28
C ILE A 47 22.45 6.73 0.58
N LEU A 48 22.35 5.41 0.31
CA LEU A 48 21.20 4.84 -0.39
C LEU A 48 19.90 4.97 0.43
N PHE A 49 19.93 4.65 1.72
CA PHE A 49 18.78 4.82 2.63
C PHE A 49 18.33 6.28 2.68
N GLY A 50 19.26 7.23 2.85
CA GLY A 50 18.93 8.66 2.86
C GLY A 50 18.26 9.14 1.56
N ILE A 51 18.77 8.70 0.40
CA ILE A 51 18.16 9.00 -0.92
C ILE A 51 16.76 8.41 -1.04
N LEU A 52 16.56 7.16 -0.60
CA LEU A 52 15.23 6.54 -0.65
C LEU A 52 14.24 7.21 0.32
N MET A 53 14.68 7.65 1.50
CA MET A 53 13.82 8.40 2.43
C MET A 53 13.48 9.80 1.90
N MET A 54 14.37 10.44 1.11
CA MET A 54 14.02 11.67 0.37
C MET A 54 12.92 11.45 -0.68
N LEU A 55 12.66 10.23 -1.12
CA LEU A 55 11.56 9.88 -2.02
C LEU A 55 10.31 9.41 -1.24
N ASP A 56 10.50 8.58 -0.20
CA ASP A 56 9.44 8.05 0.67
C ASP A 56 8.68 9.17 1.40
N ILE A 57 9.39 10.18 1.93
CA ILE A 57 8.77 11.23 2.75
C ILE A 57 7.74 12.07 1.96
N PRO A 58 8.07 12.64 0.77
CA PRO A 58 7.09 13.34 -0.06
C PRO A 58 5.94 12.44 -0.53
N GLN A 59 6.25 11.23 -0.99
CA GLN A 59 5.32 10.41 -1.76
C GLN A 59 4.45 9.49 -0.89
N GLU A 60 5.06 8.69 -0.02
CA GLU A 60 4.41 7.61 0.74
C GLU A 60 4.04 8.02 2.16
N ARG A 61 4.81 8.93 2.79
CA ARG A 61 4.53 9.45 4.15
C ARG A 61 3.59 10.65 4.17
N GLY A 62 3.10 11.06 3.00
CA GLY A 62 2.07 12.10 2.91
C GLY A 62 2.55 13.54 3.08
N MET A 63 3.87 13.84 3.09
CA MET A 63 4.33 15.25 3.16
C MET A 63 3.77 16.10 2.00
N SER A 64 3.52 15.50 0.82
CA SER A 64 2.93 16.20 -0.33
C SER A 64 1.41 16.44 -0.24
N HIS A 65 0.73 15.81 0.72
CA HIS A 65 -0.71 15.88 0.96
C HIS A 65 -1.02 16.13 2.46
N ALA A 66 -0.08 16.75 3.19
CA ALA A 66 -0.20 16.96 4.64
C ALA A 66 -1.32 17.95 5.01
N ASP A 67 -1.75 18.78 4.06
CA ASP A 67 -2.95 19.61 4.12
C ASP A 67 -4.25 18.79 4.07
N VAL A 68 -4.26 17.67 3.35
CA VAL A 68 -5.39 16.73 3.28
C VAL A 68 -5.43 15.83 4.52
N TYR A 69 -4.28 15.35 5.01
CA TYR A 69 -4.21 14.46 6.18
C TYR A 69 -4.41 15.17 7.52
N TYR A 70 -4.12 16.47 7.60
CA TYR A 70 -4.24 17.27 8.82
C TYR A 70 -5.03 18.55 8.56
N PRO A 71 -6.33 18.45 8.20
CA PRO A 71 -7.17 19.62 7.94
C PRO A 71 -7.34 20.49 9.21
N ASN A 72 -7.49 21.80 9.02
CA ASN A 72 -7.60 22.75 10.13
C ASN A 72 -9.00 22.84 10.75
N GLU A 73 -10.06 22.56 9.98
CA GLU A 73 -11.43 22.94 10.36
C GLU A 73 -12.39 21.74 10.55
N ASP A 74 -12.10 20.58 9.96
CA ASP A 74 -12.86 19.34 10.21
C ASP A 74 -11.94 18.23 10.76
N LYS A 75 -12.04 17.95 12.06
CA LYS A 75 -11.35 16.82 12.67
C LYS A 75 -11.97 15.50 12.21
N GLU A 76 -11.37 14.86 11.20
CA GLU A 76 -11.49 13.41 11.01
C GLU A 76 -11.08 12.67 12.29
N CYS A 77 -11.68 11.51 12.51
CA CYS A 77 -11.33 10.61 13.59
C CYS A 77 -9.96 9.98 13.33
N GLN A 78 -9.07 10.14 14.31
CA GLN A 78 -7.68 9.73 14.22
C GLN A 78 -7.40 8.49 15.06
N PHE A 79 -6.39 7.73 14.64
CA PHE A 79 -6.10 6.41 15.18
C PHE A 79 -4.66 6.30 15.71
N PRO A 80 -4.25 7.11 16.71
CA PRO A 80 -2.89 7.05 17.25
C PRO A 80 -2.63 5.73 17.99
N LEU A 81 -1.36 5.31 18.08
CA LEU A 81 -1.01 4.17 18.94
C LEU A 81 -1.29 4.48 20.41
N PHE A 82 -0.97 5.69 20.83
CA PHE A 82 -1.15 6.17 22.19
C PHE A 82 -2.18 7.29 22.20
N ASN A 83 -3.29 7.12 22.93
CA ASN A 83 -4.42 8.07 22.93
C ASN A 83 -4.09 9.50 23.40
N PHE A 84 -2.90 9.75 23.95
CA PHE A 84 -2.43 11.10 24.32
C PHE A 84 -1.67 11.82 23.18
N LEU A 85 -1.35 11.11 22.08
CA LEU A 85 -0.72 11.71 20.91
C LEU A 85 -1.79 12.28 19.99
N GLU A 86 -1.79 13.59 19.85
CA GLU A 86 -2.54 14.32 18.84
C GLU A 86 -1.57 14.95 17.83
N PRO A 87 -1.97 15.10 16.55
CA PRO A 87 -1.20 15.84 15.57
C PRO A 87 -1.16 17.33 15.96
N LEU A 88 -0.06 17.99 15.60
CA LEU A 88 0.01 19.45 15.67
C LEU A 88 -0.93 20.08 14.63
N ARG A 89 -1.20 21.38 14.76
CA ARG A 89 -1.88 22.17 13.71
C ARG A 89 -1.18 21.96 12.36
N ALA A 90 -1.92 21.97 11.25
CA ALA A 90 -1.43 21.64 9.90
C ALA A 90 -0.09 22.32 9.55
N GLU A 91 0.02 23.62 9.85
CA GLU A 91 1.21 24.45 9.70
C GLU A 91 2.48 23.82 10.32
N TYR A 92 2.36 23.26 11.52
CA TYR A 92 3.46 22.64 12.24
C TYR A 92 3.72 21.20 11.79
N MET A 93 2.69 20.47 11.34
CA MET A 93 2.91 19.16 10.71
C MET A 93 3.78 19.29 9.45
N VAL A 94 3.55 20.31 8.62
CA VAL A 94 4.44 20.64 7.49
C VAL A 94 5.88 20.91 7.95
N VAL A 95 6.08 21.59 9.09
CA VAL A 95 7.42 21.81 9.67
C VAL A 95 8.06 20.49 10.14
N VAL A 96 7.31 19.60 10.78
CA VAL A 96 7.78 18.26 11.19
C VAL A 96 8.24 17.46 9.98
N TYR A 97 7.43 17.39 8.92
CA TYR A 97 7.82 16.71 7.67
C TYR A 97 9.05 17.36 7.01
N PHE A 98 9.14 18.69 7.01
CA PHE A 98 10.30 19.40 6.47
C PHE A 98 11.58 19.12 7.25
N ILE A 99 11.52 19.05 8.58
CA ILE A 99 12.66 18.62 9.43
C ILE A 99 13.05 17.18 9.11
N MET A 100 12.08 16.27 8.96
CA MET A 100 12.32 14.87 8.60
C MET A 100 13.03 14.76 7.23
N PHE A 101 12.54 15.51 6.23
CA PHE A 101 13.10 15.55 4.88
C PHE A 101 14.51 16.15 4.82
N LEU A 102 14.75 17.30 5.47
CA LEU A 102 16.09 17.87 5.62
C LEU A 102 17.03 16.92 6.35
N SER A 103 16.52 16.16 7.32
CA SER A 103 17.32 15.16 8.04
C SER A 103 17.70 13.99 7.13
N ALA A 104 16.84 13.55 6.22
CA ALA A 104 17.19 12.54 5.20
C ALA A 104 18.29 13.04 4.23
N ILE A 105 18.27 14.31 3.84
CA ILE A 105 19.37 14.96 3.09
C ILE A 105 20.66 14.97 3.94
N GLY A 106 20.58 15.37 5.21
CA GLY A 106 21.71 15.37 6.14
C GLY A 106 22.32 13.98 6.35
N ILE A 107 21.49 12.94 6.46
CA ILE A 107 21.91 11.53 6.51
C ILE A 107 22.65 11.16 5.23
N THR A 108 22.11 11.50 4.05
CA THR A 108 22.73 11.23 2.74
C THR A 108 24.11 11.87 2.60
N LEU A 109 24.24 13.13 3.03
CA LEU A 109 25.52 13.87 2.96
C LEU A 109 26.49 13.52 4.11
N GLY A 110 25.97 12.96 5.21
CA GLY A 110 26.74 12.78 6.44
C GLY A 110 27.17 14.13 7.03
N LEU A 111 26.26 15.11 6.99
CA LEU A 111 26.45 16.47 7.53
C LEU A 111 25.70 16.59 8.85
N PHE A 112 26.40 17.03 9.90
CA PHE A 112 25.92 17.03 11.29
C PHE A 112 25.31 15.68 11.68
N TYR A 113 25.95 14.59 11.26
CA TYR A 113 25.32 13.27 11.12
C TYR A 113 24.53 12.81 12.35
N ARG A 114 25.13 12.95 13.53
CA ARG A 114 24.52 12.55 14.81
C ARG A 114 23.26 13.35 15.15
N LEU A 115 23.25 14.66 14.84
CA LEU A 115 22.09 15.52 15.06
C LEU A 115 20.97 15.18 14.08
N VAL A 116 21.27 15.09 12.77
CA VAL A 116 20.25 14.80 11.76
C VAL A 116 19.65 13.40 11.89
N THR A 117 20.40 12.39 12.33
CA THR A 117 19.81 11.07 12.64
C THR A 117 18.87 11.12 13.84
N ILE A 118 19.13 11.95 14.85
CA ILE A 118 18.21 12.16 15.98
C ILE A 118 16.95 12.87 15.50
N CYS A 119 17.10 13.97 14.74
CA CYS A 119 15.97 14.72 14.19
C CYS A 119 15.09 13.84 13.28
N PHE A 120 15.71 13.05 12.39
CA PHE A 120 14.99 12.07 11.56
C PHE A 120 14.23 11.06 12.43
N THR A 121 14.90 10.42 13.39
CA THR A 121 14.31 9.38 14.23
C THR A 121 13.12 9.91 15.03
N ILE A 122 13.25 11.08 15.66
CA ILE A 122 12.16 11.69 16.45
C ILE A 122 10.96 12.04 15.56
N THR A 123 11.20 12.73 14.43
CA THR A 123 10.11 13.15 13.53
C THR A 123 9.45 11.97 12.82
N TYR A 124 10.22 10.95 12.43
CA TYR A 124 9.70 9.72 11.83
C TYR A 124 8.81 8.93 12.80
N TRP A 125 9.29 8.64 14.01
CA TRP A 125 8.51 7.90 14.99
C TRP A 125 7.30 8.69 15.51
N TYR A 126 7.39 10.02 15.59
CA TYR A 126 6.22 10.85 15.89
C TYR A 126 5.14 10.71 14.82
N VAL A 127 5.46 10.92 13.53
CA VAL A 127 4.50 10.75 12.42
C VAL A 127 3.97 9.32 12.34
N PHE A 128 4.82 8.32 12.58
CA PHE A 128 4.40 6.93 12.66
C PHE A 128 3.36 6.72 13.78
N PHE A 129 3.61 7.17 15.01
CA PHE A 129 2.70 6.92 16.13
C PHE A 129 1.36 7.68 16.09
N LEU A 130 1.19 8.68 15.22
CA LEU A 130 -0.05 9.45 15.07
C LEU A 130 -1.20 8.68 14.40
N ASP A 131 -0.92 7.76 13.47
CA ASP A 131 -1.97 7.06 12.74
C ASP A 131 -1.58 5.61 12.39
N LYS A 132 -2.21 4.65 13.09
CA LYS A 132 -2.11 3.20 12.83
C LYS A 132 -2.69 2.78 11.49
N THR A 133 -3.62 3.54 10.90
CA THR A 133 -4.25 3.12 9.65
C THR A 133 -3.25 3.12 8.49
N SER A 134 -2.25 4.01 8.51
CA SER A 134 -1.12 4.03 7.57
C SER A 134 -0.03 2.97 7.77
N TRP A 135 -0.05 2.20 8.88
CA TRP A 135 1.07 1.32 9.24
C TRP A 135 1.28 0.14 8.29
N ASN A 136 2.51 -0.36 8.26
CA ASN A 136 2.87 -1.66 7.70
C ASN A 136 4.28 -2.05 8.18
N ASN A 137 4.63 -3.33 8.02
CA ASN A 137 5.94 -3.89 8.40
C ASN A 137 7.13 -3.12 7.79
N HIS A 138 7.01 -2.60 6.57
CA HIS A 138 8.08 -1.86 5.89
C HIS A 138 8.35 -0.49 6.55
N SER A 139 7.29 0.18 6.99
CA SER A 139 7.34 1.45 7.72
C SER A 139 8.05 1.28 9.06
N TYR A 140 7.71 0.21 9.79
CA TYR A 140 8.40 -0.17 11.02
C TYR A 140 9.89 -0.42 10.78
N LEU A 141 10.25 -1.15 9.70
CA LEU A 141 11.64 -1.38 9.30
C LEU A 141 12.42 -0.09 9.02
N TYR A 142 11.83 0.92 8.37
CA TYR A 142 12.52 2.19 8.09
C TYR A 142 12.80 2.98 9.36
N GLY A 143 11.85 3.00 10.31
CA GLY A 143 12.04 3.58 11.63
C GLY A 143 13.17 2.90 12.41
N LEU A 144 13.26 1.57 12.31
CA LEU A 144 14.36 0.79 12.90
C LEU A 144 15.71 1.08 12.23
N ILE A 145 15.79 1.14 10.90
CA ILE A 145 17.05 1.49 10.20
C ILE A 145 17.49 2.92 10.55
N GLY A 146 16.55 3.88 10.63
CA GLY A 146 16.83 5.24 11.10
C GLY A 146 17.40 5.27 12.52
N PHE A 147 16.78 4.53 13.44
CA PHE A 147 17.23 4.38 14.83
C PHE A 147 18.60 3.68 14.92
N GLN A 148 18.86 2.63 14.13
CA GLN A 148 20.17 1.98 14.06
C GLN A 148 21.25 2.95 13.54
N LEU A 149 20.94 3.73 12.51
CA LEU A 149 21.85 4.76 11.98
C LEU A 149 22.20 5.81 13.05
N MET A 150 21.24 6.22 13.88
CA MET A 150 21.45 7.17 14.99
C MET A 150 22.60 6.77 15.92
N PHE A 151 22.74 5.47 16.22
CA PHE A 151 23.86 4.95 17.03
C PHE A 151 25.11 4.63 16.20
N SER A 152 24.96 4.29 14.92
CA SER A 152 26.05 3.85 14.06
C SER A 152 27.14 4.90 13.81
N ASP A 153 28.33 4.45 13.42
CA ASP A 153 29.44 5.27 12.96
C ASP A 153 29.47 5.45 11.41
N ALA A 154 28.32 5.37 10.72
CA ALA A 154 28.22 5.44 9.24
C ALA A 154 28.74 6.75 8.59
N HIS A 155 28.97 7.78 9.40
CA HIS A 155 29.66 9.02 9.02
C HIS A 155 31.20 8.92 8.97
N HIS A 156 31.83 7.78 9.26
CA HIS A 156 33.29 7.65 9.17
C HIS A 156 33.80 7.55 7.71
N TYR A 157 32.93 7.38 6.72
CA TYR A 157 33.28 7.35 5.30
C TYR A 157 32.31 8.17 4.46
N TRP A 158 32.84 8.85 3.43
CA TRP A 158 32.09 9.70 2.49
C TRP A 158 31.06 10.65 3.12
N SER A 159 31.48 11.32 4.20
CA SER A 159 30.67 12.29 4.94
C SER A 159 31.28 13.69 4.86
N ILE A 160 30.44 14.72 4.86
CA ILE A 160 30.90 16.11 5.02
C ILE A 160 31.50 16.31 6.42
N ASP A 161 30.96 15.64 7.45
CA ASP A 161 31.51 15.63 8.80
C ASP A 161 32.99 15.22 8.84
N GLY A 162 33.42 14.25 8.02
CA GLY A 162 34.81 13.83 7.90
C GLY A 162 35.69 14.83 7.15
N LEU A 163 35.14 15.71 6.32
CA LEU A 163 35.91 16.80 5.72
C LEU A 163 36.32 17.83 6.78
N PHE A 164 35.41 18.18 7.69
CA PHE A 164 35.70 19.06 8.82
C PHE A 164 36.51 18.38 9.92
N ARG A 165 36.20 17.12 10.26
CA ARG A 165 36.79 16.39 11.41
C ARG A 165 37.71 15.26 10.94
N LYS A 166 38.98 15.61 10.70
CA LYS A 166 40.02 14.67 10.21
C LYS A 166 40.15 13.36 11.00
N LYS A 167 39.82 13.35 12.30
CA LYS A 167 39.89 12.14 13.17
C LYS A 167 38.89 11.04 12.79
N ILE A 168 37.70 11.40 12.28
CA ILE A 168 36.68 10.41 11.87
C ILE A 168 36.79 10.03 10.39
N ARG A 169 37.43 10.87 9.57
CA ARG A 169 37.61 10.68 8.12
C ARG A 169 38.33 9.38 7.81
N ASN A 170 37.65 8.49 7.09
CA ASN A 170 38.18 7.21 6.66
C ASN A 170 38.70 6.37 7.85
N SER A 171 38.07 6.48 9.02
CA SER A 171 38.45 5.72 10.20
C SER A 171 37.63 4.42 10.32
N HIS A 172 38.20 3.38 10.94
CA HIS A 172 37.50 2.11 11.15
C HIS A 172 36.21 2.28 11.96
N VAL A 173 35.27 1.35 11.75
CA VAL A 173 34.05 1.21 12.54
C VAL A 173 34.02 -0.16 13.24
N PRO A 174 33.47 -0.25 14.46
CA PRO A 174 33.38 -1.54 15.15
C PRO A 174 32.32 -2.45 14.53
N LEU A 175 32.61 -3.76 14.48
CA LEU A 175 31.77 -4.80 13.84
C LEU A 175 30.27 -4.72 14.19
N TRP A 176 29.91 -4.38 15.43
CA TRP A 176 28.51 -4.32 15.87
C TRP A 176 27.62 -3.43 14.98
N ASN A 177 28.17 -2.41 14.31
CA ASN A 177 27.44 -1.60 13.32
C ASN A 177 26.85 -2.48 12.21
N TYR A 178 27.66 -3.38 11.65
CA TYR A 178 27.25 -4.31 10.62
C TYR A 178 26.33 -5.38 11.19
N THR A 179 26.57 -5.86 12.41
CA THR A 179 25.75 -6.89 13.06
C THR A 179 24.30 -6.43 13.22
N LEU A 180 24.05 -5.20 13.71
CA LEU A 180 22.69 -4.68 13.92
C LEU A 180 21.86 -4.66 12.63
N ILE A 181 22.41 -4.09 11.55
CA ILE A 181 21.71 -3.94 10.28
C ILE A 181 21.53 -5.29 9.58
N ARG A 182 22.60 -6.11 9.52
CA ARG A 182 22.52 -7.46 8.91
C ARG A 182 21.52 -8.34 9.65
N TYR A 183 21.51 -8.27 10.98
CA TYR A 183 20.53 -9.01 11.78
C TYR A 183 19.11 -8.54 11.53
N GLN A 184 18.85 -7.23 11.48
CA GLN A 184 17.50 -6.73 11.21
C GLN A 184 16.98 -7.22 9.85
N VAL A 185 17.79 -7.10 8.80
CA VAL A 185 17.41 -7.55 7.46
C VAL A 185 17.26 -9.07 7.41
N PHE A 186 18.14 -9.83 8.07
CA PHE A 186 18.00 -11.29 8.23
C PHE A 186 16.69 -11.67 8.92
N LEU A 187 16.37 -11.00 10.03
CA LEU A 187 15.20 -11.27 10.86
C LEU A 187 13.89 -11.04 10.10
N VAL A 188 13.81 -9.96 9.30
CA VAL A 188 12.63 -9.67 8.47
C VAL A 188 12.31 -10.84 7.54
N TYR A 189 13.30 -11.40 6.83
CA TYR A 189 13.08 -12.59 6.00
C TYR A 189 12.77 -13.82 6.85
N PHE A 190 13.59 -14.11 7.86
CA PHE A 190 13.48 -15.36 8.61
C PHE A 190 12.16 -15.48 9.37
N ILE A 191 11.69 -14.40 10.02
CA ILE A 191 10.38 -14.40 10.69
C ILE A 191 9.23 -14.42 9.67
N ALA A 192 9.34 -13.71 8.54
CA ALA A 192 8.33 -13.81 7.48
C ALA A 192 8.22 -15.24 6.92
N GLY A 193 9.35 -15.95 6.80
CA GLY A 193 9.40 -17.36 6.43
C GLY A 193 8.80 -18.29 7.48
N LEU A 194 9.08 -18.05 8.78
CA LEU A 194 8.45 -18.80 9.87
C LEU A 194 6.93 -18.59 9.92
N LYS A 195 6.44 -17.36 9.73
CA LYS A 195 4.99 -17.08 9.68
C LYS A 195 4.34 -17.73 8.44
N LYS A 196 5.07 -17.86 7.32
CA LYS A 196 4.63 -18.62 6.12
C LYS A 196 4.57 -20.14 6.29
N THR A 197 4.94 -20.70 7.44
CA THR A 197 4.65 -22.12 7.73
C THR A 197 3.20 -22.36 8.17
N GLU A 198 2.40 -21.30 8.35
CA GLU A 198 0.97 -21.40 8.64
C GLU A 198 0.20 -22.09 7.50
N TRP A 199 -0.81 -22.88 7.87
CA TRP A 199 -1.52 -23.76 6.93
C TRP A 199 -2.18 -23.02 5.76
N ASP A 200 -2.71 -21.82 6.01
CA ASP A 200 -3.29 -20.97 4.96
C ASP A 200 -2.30 -20.62 3.86
N TRP A 201 -1.01 -20.40 4.19
CA TRP A 201 0.04 -20.17 3.20
C TRP A 201 0.48 -21.48 2.55
N VAL A 202 0.75 -22.53 3.33
CA VAL A 202 1.26 -23.82 2.79
C VAL A 202 0.26 -24.48 1.84
N ALA A 203 -1.05 -24.34 2.09
CA ALA A 203 -2.12 -24.86 1.23
C ALA A 203 -2.50 -23.92 0.07
N GLY A 204 -1.94 -22.71 -0.01
CA GLY A 204 -2.18 -21.76 -1.11
C GLY A 204 -3.47 -20.93 -1.01
N TYR A 205 -4.04 -20.77 0.19
CA TYR A 205 -5.24 -19.96 0.44
C TYR A 205 -4.94 -18.47 0.73
N SER A 206 -3.68 -18.13 1.03
CA SER A 206 -3.20 -16.75 0.98
C SER A 206 -3.07 -16.32 -0.48
N MET A 207 -3.39 -15.08 -0.85
CA MET A 207 -3.03 -14.49 -2.16
C MET A 207 -3.26 -15.41 -3.39
N ASP A 208 -4.39 -16.12 -3.41
CA ASP A 208 -4.76 -17.18 -4.36
C ASP A 208 -4.57 -16.80 -5.84
N SER A 209 -5.07 -15.63 -6.22
CA SER A 209 -5.03 -15.03 -7.56
C SER A 209 -3.66 -14.49 -7.98
N LEU A 210 -2.62 -14.60 -7.14
CA LEU A 210 -1.32 -13.98 -7.44
C LEU A 210 -0.60 -14.67 -8.62
N GLY A 211 -0.88 -15.94 -8.89
CA GLY A 211 -0.40 -16.66 -10.08
C GLY A 211 -0.91 -16.09 -11.42
N ASP A 212 -2.03 -15.35 -11.39
CA ASP A 212 -2.59 -14.64 -12.55
C ASP A 212 -1.78 -13.40 -12.96
N HIS A 213 -0.86 -12.95 -12.11
CA HIS A 213 -0.03 -11.80 -12.42
C HIS A 213 0.96 -12.07 -13.58
N TRP A 214 1.09 -11.10 -14.49
CA TRP A 214 1.87 -11.26 -15.74
C TRP A 214 3.34 -11.61 -15.51
N VAL A 215 3.90 -11.25 -14.35
CA VAL A 215 5.28 -11.57 -13.94
C VAL A 215 5.55 -13.08 -13.97
N PHE A 216 4.52 -13.91 -13.72
CA PHE A 216 4.63 -15.37 -13.77
C PHE A 216 4.33 -15.98 -15.15
N SER A 217 4.04 -15.18 -16.17
CA SER A 217 3.80 -15.68 -17.55
C SER A 217 4.89 -16.64 -18.08
N PRO A 218 6.20 -16.47 -17.79
CA PRO A 218 7.22 -17.43 -18.22
C PRO A 218 7.02 -18.86 -17.70
N PHE A 219 6.34 -19.04 -16.56
CA PHE A 219 6.03 -20.36 -16.00
C PHE A 219 4.82 -21.02 -16.66
N ARG A 220 3.92 -20.24 -17.29
CA ARG A 220 2.69 -20.74 -17.94
C ARG A 220 2.94 -21.60 -19.17
N SER A 221 4.18 -21.64 -19.67
CA SER A 221 4.57 -22.58 -20.73
C SER A 221 4.69 -24.04 -20.25
N PHE A 222 4.69 -24.28 -18.93
CA PHE A 222 4.85 -25.64 -18.35
C PHE A 222 4.11 -25.88 -17.02
N LEU A 223 3.48 -24.87 -16.41
CA LEU A 223 2.64 -24.99 -15.21
C LEU A 223 1.26 -24.36 -15.43
N THR A 224 0.22 -24.91 -14.81
CA THR A 224 -1.10 -24.25 -14.69
C THR A 224 -1.04 -23.06 -13.74
N ILE A 225 -2.05 -22.18 -13.76
CA ILE A 225 -2.14 -21.03 -12.85
C ILE A 225 -2.16 -21.49 -11.38
N GLU A 226 -2.95 -22.50 -11.06
CA GLU A 226 -3.01 -23.14 -9.73
C GLU A 226 -1.64 -23.67 -9.28
N GLN A 227 -0.91 -24.34 -10.18
CA GLN A 227 0.45 -24.83 -9.93
C GLN A 227 1.45 -23.69 -9.74
N ILE A 228 1.30 -22.56 -10.45
CA ILE A 228 2.11 -21.36 -10.25
C ILE A 228 1.83 -20.76 -8.87
N THR A 229 0.56 -20.59 -8.50
CA THR A 229 0.17 -20.11 -7.16
C THR A 229 0.74 -21.03 -6.07
N LEU A 230 0.54 -22.35 -6.14
CA LEU A 230 1.01 -23.23 -5.08
C LEU A 230 2.53 -23.40 -5.06
N ILE A 231 3.16 -23.69 -6.21
CA ILE A 231 4.60 -24.05 -6.25
C ILE A 231 5.48 -22.79 -6.27
N ILE A 232 5.18 -21.81 -7.13
CA ILE A 232 6.06 -20.66 -7.37
C ILE A 232 5.80 -19.52 -6.38
N VAL A 233 4.54 -19.22 -6.06
CA VAL A 233 4.21 -18.19 -5.06
C VAL A 233 4.40 -18.75 -3.64
N HIS A 234 3.69 -19.82 -3.28
CA HIS A 234 3.65 -20.28 -1.88
C HIS A 234 4.89 -21.07 -1.46
N VAL A 235 5.18 -22.21 -2.10
CA VAL A 235 6.29 -23.08 -1.69
C VAL A 235 7.65 -22.40 -1.90
N CYS A 236 7.92 -21.86 -3.10
CA CYS A 236 9.16 -21.14 -3.35
C CYS A 236 9.26 -19.84 -2.55
N GLY A 237 8.16 -19.12 -2.29
CA GLY A 237 8.16 -17.93 -1.44
C GLY A 237 8.49 -18.23 0.03
N LEU A 238 7.95 -19.32 0.58
CA LEU A 238 8.28 -19.83 1.91
C LEU A 238 9.77 -20.18 2.03
N PHE A 239 10.28 -21.01 1.12
CA PHE A 239 11.70 -21.40 1.14
C PHE A 239 12.64 -20.23 0.88
N PHE A 240 12.24 -19.27 0.04
CA PHE A 240 13.00 -18.04 -0.15
C PHE A 240 13.14 -17.27 1.16
N ASP A 241 12.04 -16.92 1.83
CA ASP A 241 12.08 -16.12 3.08
C ASP A 241 12.84 -16.86 4.20
N LEU A 242 12.64 -18.17 4.36
CA LEU A 242 13.36 -18.98 5.35
C LEU A 242 14.88 -19.05 5.10
N LEU A 243 15.33 -19.11 3.84
CA LEU A 243 16.72 -19.45 3.51
C LEU A 243 17.56 -18.27 3.01
N VAL A 244 16.96 -17.22 2.45
CA VAL A 244 17.70 -16.12 1.81
C VAL A 244 18.58 -15.36 2.80
N GLY A 245 18.12 -15.20 4.04
CA GLY A 245 18.90 -14.59 5.12
C GLY A 245 20.22 -15.34 5.37
N PHE A 246 20.16 -16.67 5.48
CA PHE A 246 21.35 -17.52 5.61
C PHE A 246 22.22 -17.48 4.34
N ALA A 247 21.57 -17.54 3.16
CA ALA A 247 22.27 -17.52 1.88
C ALA A 247 23.11 -16.25 1.71
N LEU A 248 22.59 -15.08 2.07
CA LEU A 248 23.29 -13.79 2.05
C LEU A 248 24.44 -13.72 3.07
N PHE A 249 24.29 -14.37 4.23
CA PHE A 249 25.25 -14.27 5.33
C PHE A 249 26.59 -14.96 5.00
N PHE A 250 26.57 -16.20 4.52
CA PHE A 250 27.80 -16.98 4.28
C PHE A 250 28.47 -16.63 2.94
N ASP A 251 29.79 -16.43 2.96
CA ASP A 251 30.59 -16.04 1.78
C ASP A 251 30.36 -16.93 0.54
N ARG A 252 30.20 -18.25 0.74
CA ARG A 252 30.04 -19.23 -0.34
C ARG A 252 28.66 -19.20 -1.01
N SER A 253 27.59 -18.97 -0.24
CA SER A 253 26.21 -18.92 -0.74
C SER A 253 25.78 -17.53 -1.17
N ARG A 254 26.49 -16.47 -0.72
CA ARG A 254 26.09 -15.08 -0.94
C ARG A 254 25.78 -14.71 -2.40
N PRO A 255 26.55 -15.13 -3.42
CA PRO A 255 26.20 -14.83 -4.82
C PRO A 255 24.82 -15.37 -5.23
N ILE A 256 24.44 -16.54 -4.72
CA ILE A 256 23.12 -17.17 -4.94
C ILE A 256 22.05 -16.37 -4.19
N GLY A 257 22.29 -16.05 -2.92
CA GLY A 257 21.40 -15.22 -2.11
C GLY A 257 21.14 -13.84 -2.73
N ILE A 258 22.16 -13.20 -3.30
CA ILE A 258 22.03 -11.92 -4.02
C ILE A 258 21.14 -12.08 -5.25
N PHE A 259 21.40 -13.09 -6.09
CA PHE A 259 20.62 -13.32 -7.32
C PHE A 259 19.13 -13.46 -7.02
N PHE A 260 18.76 -14.32 -6.07
CA PHE A 260 17.36 -14.50 -5.69
C PHE A 260 16.79 -13.27 -5.00
N SER A 261 17.53 -12.61 -4.09
CA SER A 261 17.05 -11.37 -3.43
C SER A 261 16.74 -10.26 -4.44
N VAL A 262 17.63 -10.03 -5.41
CA VAL A 262 17.43 -9.00 -6.43
C VAL A 262 16.23 -9.34 -7.30
N THR A 263 16.10 -10.60 -7.72
CA THR A 263 14.98 -11.06 -8.55
C THR A 263 13.65 -10.92 -7.82
N PHE A 264 13.57 -11.38 -6.57
CA PHE A 264 12.37 -11.29 -5.73
C PHE A 264 11.90 -9.84 -5.52
N HIS A 265 12.80 -8.92 -5.16
CA HIS A 265 12.41 -7.52 -4.98
C HIS A 265 12.07 -6.81 -6.28
N LEU A 266 12.72 -7.14 -7.40
CA LEU A 266 12.29 -6.63 -8.70
C LEU A 266 10.89 -7.16 -9.07
N MET A 267 10.58 -8.44 -8.84
CA MET A 267 9.23 -8.99 -9.04
C MET A 267 8.19 -8.28 -8.16
N ASN A 268 8.46 -8.13 -6.86
CA ASN A 268 7.57 -7.42 -5.93
C ASN A 268 7.33 -5.97 -6.36
N SER A 269 8.34 -5.27 -6.89
CA SER A 269 8.17 -3.90 -7.40
C SER A 269 7.26 -3.78 -8.63
N GLN A 270 6.96 -4.88 -9.33
CA GLN A 270 6.06 -4.92 -10.48
C GLN A 270 4.68 -5.50 -10.15
N MET A 271 4.59 -6.26 -9.05
CA MET A 271 3.41 -7.04 -8.66
C MET A 271 2.62 -6.37 -7.54
N PHE A 272 3.27 -5.58 -6.69
CA PHE A 272 2.65 -4.97 -5.52
C PHE A 272 2.92 -3.47 -5.44
N SER A 273 1.86 -2.68 -5.20
CA SER A 273 1.95 -1.25 -4.89
C SER A 273 2.34 -1.00 -3.43
N ILE A 274 3.43 -1.61 -2.95
CA ILE A 274 3.94 -1.54 -1.57
C ILE A 274 5.01 -0.44 -1.36
N GLY A 275 4.86 0.66 -2.11
CA GLY A 275 5.71 1.85 -2.02
C GLY A 275 7.21 1.55 -2.17
N MET A 276 8.03 2.23 -1.36
CA MET A 276 9.49 2.18 -1.47
C MET A 276 10.15 0.86 -0.99
N PHE A 277 9.38 -0.14 -0.55
CA PHE A 277 9.93 -1.32 0.14
C PHE A 277 10.91 -2.14 -0.71
N PRO A 278 10.59 -2.55 -1.95
CA PRO A 278 11.50 -3.40 -2.71
C PRO A 278 12.82 -2.67 -3.02
N TYR A 279 12.76 -1.36 -3.28
CA TYR A 279 13.95 -0.52 -3.49
C TYR A 279 14.80 -0.37 -2.23
N THR A 280 14.17 -0.26 -1.06
CA THR A 280 14.88 -0.22 0.23
C THR A 280 15.56 -1.56 0.51
N MET A 281 14.89 -2.69 0.28
CA MET A 281 15.50 -4.00 0.44
C MET A 281 16.67 -4.20 -0.53
N LEU A 282 16.52 -3.83 -1.81
CA LEU A 282 17.62 -3.81 -2.79
C LEU A 282 18.81 -2.95 -2.31
N ALA A 283 18.55 -1.78 -1.72
CA ALA A 283 19.58 -0.90 -1.16
C ALA A 283 20.27 -1.46 0.10
N THR A 284 19.63 -2.38 0.84
CA THR A 284 20.28 -3.07 1.97
C THR A 284 21.20 -4.22 1.54
N ILE A 285 20.94 -4.90 0.42
CA ILE A 285 21.73 -6.07 -0.03
C ILE A 285 23.26 -5.85 0.01
N PRO A 286 23.82 -4.70 -0.43
CA PRO A 286 25.27 -4.45 -0.37
C PRO A 286 25.87 -4.49 1.03
N ILE A 287 25.09 -4.34 2.11
CA ILE A 287 25.59 -4.47 3.49
C ILE A 287 26.07 -5.89 3.81
N PHE A 288 25.61 -6.91 3.07
CA PHE A 288 26.07 -8.30 3.23
C PHE A 288 27.39 -8.58 2.51
N PHE A 289 27.86 -7.71 1.61
CA PHE A 289 29.13 -7.91 0.92
C PHE A 289 30.30 -7.73 1.91
N HIS A 290 31.53 -8.11 1.50
CA HIS A 290 32.73 -7.82 2.28
C HIS A 290 32.82 -6.32 2.60
N ASN A 291 33.13 -5.95 3.83
CA ASN A 291 32.96 -4.57 4.34
C ASN A 291 33.72 -3.48 3.55
N ASP A 292 34.77 -3.88 2.82
CA ASP A 292 35.61 -3.05 1.96
C ASP A 292 35.27 -3.14 0.45
N TRP A 293 34.15 -3.78 0.08
CA TRP A 293 33.75 -4.00 -1.32
C TRP A 293 33.72 -2.71 -2.13
N LEU A 294 33.21 -1.62 -1.55
CA LEU A 294 33.09 -0.33 -2.21
C LEU A 294 34.48 0.26 -2.47
N ARG A 295 35.37 0.26 -1.47
CA ARG A 295 36.76 0.70 -1.64
C ARG A 295 37.50 -0.12 -2.72
N LYS A 296 37.35 -1.46 -2.70
CA LYS A 296 37.93 -2.37 -3.70
C LYS A 296 37.38 -2.11 -5.11
N PHE A 297 36.05 -1.96 -5.24
CA PHE A 297 35.38 -1.68 -6.50
C PHE A 297 35.88 -0.38 -7.12
N LEU A 298 35.88 0.71 -6.34
CA LEU A 298 36.34 2.02 -6.79
C LEU A 298 37.83 2.00 -7.20
N ASN A 299 38.70 1.37 -6.42
CA ASN A 299 40.12 1.25 -6.75
C ASN A 299 40.37 0.42 -8.02
N ARG A 300 39.47 -0.51 -8.37
CA ARG A 300 39.57 -1.37 -9.56
C ARG A 300 38.99 -0.72 -10.83
N PHE A 301 37.88 0.01 -10.71
CA PHE A 301 37.10 0.48 -11.85
C PHE A 301 37.06 2.00 -12.04
N VAL A 302 37.41 2.80 -11.02
CA VAL A 302 37.45 4.26 -11.14
C VAL A 302 38.89 4.73 -11.37
N PRO A 303 39.17 5.52 -12.42
CA PRO A 303 40.49 6.08 -12.66
C PRO A 303 41.05 6.85 -11.46
N LYS A 304 42.35 6.67 -11.17
CA LYS A 304 43.04 7.27 -10.01
C LYS A 304 43.02 8.79 -9.93
N PHE A 305 42.71 9.48 -11.04
CA PHE A 305 42.55 10.95 -11.07
C PHE A 305 41.17 11.40 -10.59
N LEU A 306 40.14 10.54 -10.66
CA LEU A 306 38.79 10.79 -10.12
C LEU A 306 38.65 10.30 -8.68
N TYR A 307 39.35 9.23 -8.32
CA TYR A 307 39.29 8.64 -6.98
C TYR A 307 40.69 8.25 -6.48
N LYS A 308 41.11 8.89 -5.38
CA LYS A 308 42.34 8.54 -4.66
C LYS A 308 41.97 7.72 -3.43
N VAL A 309 42.46 6.49 -3.35
CA VAL A 309 42.30 5.64 -2.16
C VAL A 309 43.05 6.28 -1.00
N GLU A 310 42.32 6.77 0.00
CA GLU A 310 42.91 7.12 1.29
C GLU A 310 43.02 5.87 2.18
N PRO A 311 44.13 5.71 2.93
CA PRO A 311 44.29 4.61 3.88
C PRO A 311 43.29 4.73 5.03
N VAL A 312 42.89 3.59 5.59
CA VAL A 312 41.96 3.56 6.73
C VAL A 312 42.69 3.87 8.03
N GLN A 313 42.11 4.75 8.85
CA GLN A 313 42.71 5.23 10.10
C GLN A 313 42.22 4.42 11.32
N TYR A 314 43.04 4.33 12.36
CA TYR A 314 42.63 3.77 13.65
C TYR A 314 41.55 4.62 14.32
N SER A 315 40.58 3.96 14.94
CA SER A 315 39.40 4.58 15.56
C SER A 315 39.32 4.23 17.04
N SER A 316 39.05 5.23 17.89
CA SER A 316 38.84 5.01 19.32
C SER A 316 37.53 4.28 19.67
N SER A 317 36.66 4.03 18.68
CA SER A 317 35.47 3.16 18.82
C SER A 317 35.77 1.66 18.60
N CYS A 318 36.99 1.31 18.15
CA CYS A 318 37.37 -0.07 17.80
C CYS A 318 38.40 -0.62 18.79
N LEU A 319 38.45 -1.95 18.95
CA LEU A 319 39.45 -2.68 19.72
C LEU A 319 40.41 -3.43 18.80
N TYR A 320 41.71 -3.17 18.97
CA TYR A 320 42.76 -3.72 18.12
C TYR A 320 43.59 -4.79 18.84
N SER A 321 44.05 -5.79 18.09
CA SER A 321 45.04 -6.75 18.61
C SER A 321 46.44 -6.13 18.68
N LYS A 322 47.33 -6.73 19.49
CA LYS A 322 48.74 -6.29 19.57
C LYS A 322 49.53 -6.54 18.26
N GLU A 323 48.99 -7.36 17.37
CA GLU A 323 49.60 -7.71 16.08
C GLU A 323 49.19 -6.70 15.00
N GLU A 324 47.93 -6.28 14.98
CA GLU A 324 47.40 -5.25 14.07
C GLU A 324 48.09 -3.89 14.22
N ILE A 325 48.53 -3.52 15.44
CA ILE A 325 49.14 -2.21 15.73
C ILE A 325 50.59 -2.11 15.21
N LYS A 326 51.20 -3.21 14.72
CA LYS A 326 52.57 -3.17 14.20
C LYS A 326 52.63 -2.35 12.91
N PRO A 327 53.55 -1.37 12.78
CA PRO A 327 53.74 -0.67 11.52
C PRO A 327 54.29 -1.64 10.46
N GLU A 328 53.58 -1.79 9.34
CA GLU A 328 54.19 -2.40 8.16
C GLU A 328 55.30 -1.48 7.64
N GLU A 329 56.51 -2.02 7.49
CA GLU A 329 57.66 -1.37 6.85
C GLU A 329 57.47 -1.26 5.31
N SER A 330 56.36 -0.65 4.88
CA SER A 330 56.10 -0.34 3.48
C SER A 330 56.99 0.84 3.06
N LYS A 331 58.08 0.55 2.32
CA LYS A 331 59.13 1.50 1.88
C LYS A 331 58.67 2.64 0.95
N THR A 332 57.38 2.92 0.85
CA THR A 332 56.80 3.86 -0.12
C THR A 332 55.65 4.70 0.46
N GLN A 333 55.69 5.03 1.76
CA GLN A 333 54.77 6.02 2.34
C GLN A 333 55.34 7.43 2.28
N SER A 334 54.51 8.39 1.85
CA SER A 334 54.86 9.82 1.94
C SER A 334 55.02 10.26 3.40
N LEU A 335 55.87 11.26 3.66
CA LEU A 335 56.12 11.77 5.02
C LEU A 335 54.82 12.19 5.74
N LYS A 336 53.86 12.76 5.01
CA LYS A 336 52.54 13.14 5.56
C LYS A 336 51.68 11.93 5.96
N SER A 337 51.70 10.84 5.19
CA SER A 337 51.00 9.60 5.56
C SER A 337 51.66 8.89 6.74
N ALA A 338 53.00 8.90 6.83
CA ALA A 338 53.72 8.32 7.96
C ALA A 338 53.40 9.04 9.29
N ILE A 339 53.39 10.38 9.28
CA ILE A 339 53.04 11.19 10.47
C ILE A 339 51.56 10.99 10.87
N ALA A 340 50.65 10.92 9.90
CA ALA A 340 49.24 10.64 10.17
C ALA A 340 49.04 9.24 10.79
N ASN A 341 49.70 8.21 10.24
CA ASN A 341 49.68 6.86 10.78
C ASN A 341 50.26 6.79 12.20
N ALA A 342 51.40 7.45 12.46
CA ALA A 342 52.02 7.47 13.79
C ALA A 342 51.13 8.09 14.88
N ASN A 343 50.41 9.17 14.56
CA ASN A 343 49.44 9.79 15.47
C ASN A 343 48.15 8.97 15.61
N SER A 344 47.75 8.23 14.58
CA SER A 344 46.60 7.32 14.61
C SER A 344 46.88 6.10 15.52
N ILE A 345 48.06 5.49 15.36
CA ILE A 345 48.54 4.33 16.15
C ILE A 345 48.55 4.62 17.66
N LYS A 346 48.98 5.81 18.10
CA LYS A 346 48.96 6.22 19.52
C LYS A 346 47.56 6.21 20.16
N ASN A 347 46.50 6.23 19.36
CA ASN A 347 45.10 6.32 19.81
C ASN A 347 44.32 5.00 19.65
N ALA A 348 44.96 3.90 19.24
CA ALA A 348 44.33 2.59 19.04
C ALA A 348 44.22 1.81 20.38
N PRO A 349 43.02 1.60 20.94
CA PRO A 349 42.90 0.92 22.24
C PRO A 349 42.95 -0.60 22.09
N THR A 350 43.74 -1.25 22.96
CA THR A 350 43.94 -2.71 23.00
C THR A 350 43.16 -3.43 24.11
N LYS A 351 42.52 -2.67 25.00
CA LYS A 351 41.73 -3.19 26.12
C LYS A 351 40.29 -2.64 26.07
N PRO A 352 39.25 -3.46 26.36
CA PRO A 352 37.87 -2.98 26.43
C PRO A 352 37.69 -1.80 27.37
N THR A 353 37.14 -0.69 26.85
CA THR A 353 36.73 0.47 27.63
C THR A 353 35.28 0.29 28.11
N PHE A 354 34.82 1.15 29.02
CA PHE A 354 33.42 1.19 29.43
C PHE A 354 32.48 1.42 28.23
N ARG A 355 32.86 2.30 27.29
CA ARG A 355 32.12 2.55 26.04
C ARG A 355 31.98 1.28 25.19
N HIS A 356 33.06 0.51 25.00
CA HIS A 356 33.00 -0.75 24.23
C HIS A 356 32.04 -1.76 24.86
N LYS A 357 32.03 -1.87 26.19
CA LYS A 357 31.09 -2.74 26.91
C LYS A 357 29.63 -2.27 26.73
N ILE A 358 29.35 -0.97 26.88
CA ILE A 358 27.99 -0.43 26.68
C ILE A 358 27.46 -0.71 25.28
N PHE A 359 28.23 -0.43 24.22
CA PHE A 359 27.75 -0.65 22.85
C PHE A 359 27.57 -2.15 22.54
N THR A 360 28.36 -3.05 23.13
CA THR A 360 28.11 -4.49 23.05
C THR A 360 26.85 -4.93 23.81
N ILE A 361 26.58 -4.36 24.99
CA ILE A 361 25.33 -4.62 25.75
C ILE A 361 24.13 -4.10 24.97
N PHE A 362 24.18 -2.86 24.46
CA PHE A 362 23.14 -2.28 23.60
C PHE A 362 22.87 -3.17 22.37
N ALA A 363 23.92 -3.65 21.70
CA ALA A 363 23.75 -4.55 20.58
C ALA A 363 23.05 -5.85 20.99
N LEU A 364 23.46 -6.50 22.08
CA LEU A 364 22.78 -7.70 22.58
C LEU A 364 21.31 -7.44 22.96
N LEU A 365 21.02 -6.35 23.67
CA LEU A 365 19.65 -5.98 24.04
C LEU A 365 18.78 -5.79 22.79
N TYR A 366 19.26 -5.05 21.78
CA TYR A 366 18.55 -4.85 20.53
C TYR A 366 18.29 -6.17 19.79
N LEU A 367 19.29 -7.05 19.70
CA LEU A 367 19.14 -8.38 19.07
C LEU A 367 18.08 -9.22 19.80
N THR A 368 18.10 -9.23 21.13
CA THR A 368 17.12 -9.97 21.95
C THR A 368 15.72 -9.37 21.87
N GLU A 369 15.60 -8.04 21.91
CA GLU A 369 14.33 -7.31 21.78
C GLU A 369 13.68 -7.60 20.42
N GLN A 370 14.42 -7.45 19.33
CA GLN A 370 13.88 -7.68 17.99
C GLN A 370 13.56 -9.17 17.73
N ALA A 371 14.29 -10.11 18.33
CA ALA A 371 13.91 -11.53 18.32
C ALA A 371 12.57 -11.79 19.05
N PHE A 372 12.32 -11.04 20.13
CA PHE A 372 11.19 -11.26 21.03
C PHE A 372 9.89 -10.58 20.57
N LEU A 373 9.97 -9.33 20.09
CA LEU A 373 8.80 -8.52 19.76
C LEU A 373 7.81 -9.20 18.79
N PRO A 374 8.22 -9.89 17.70
CA PRO A 374 7.31 -10.58 16.78
C PRO A 374 6.52 -11.76 17.37
N TYR A 375 6.73 -12.05 18.66
CA TYR A 375 6.02 -13.07 19.45
C TYR A 375 5.42 -12.51 20.76
N SER A 376 5.49 -11.19 21.01
CA SER A 376 5.06 -10.58 22.28
C SER A 376 3.53 -10.52 22.49
N HIS A 377 2.75 -11.09 21.58
CA HIS A 377 1.28 -11.02 21.52
C HIS A 377 0.57 -11.59 22.77
N PHE A 378 1.25 -12.43 23.54
CA PHE A 378 0.74 -12.94 24.83
C PHE A 378 0.72 -11.87 25.93
N ILE A 379 1.50 -10.79 25.78
CA ILE A 379 1.46 -9.59 26.62
C ILE A 379 0.42 -8.62 26.07
N THR A 380 0.49 -8.32 24.78
CA THR A 380 -0.30 -7.27 24.12
C THR A 380 -1.66 -7.77 23.61
N LYS A 381 -2.37 -8.51 24.47
CA LYS A 381 -3.58 -9.27 24.13
C LYS A 381 -4.72 -8.46 23.51
N GLY A 382 -4.83 -7.17 23.83
CA GLY A 382 -5.92 -6.31 23.32
C GLY A 382 -5.84 -6.04 21.82
N TYR A 383 -4.65 -6.17 21.23
CA TYR A 383 -4.46 -6.02 19.79
C TYR A 383 -4.67 -7.33 19.02
N ASN A 384 -4.81 -8.47 19.72
CA ASN A 384 -5.13 -9.73 19.07
C ASN A 384 -6.57 -9.68 18.55
N ASN A 385 -6.74 -10.22 17.34
CA ASN A 385 -8.04 -10.35 16.67
C ASN A 385 -8.10 -11.78 16.09
N TRP A 386 -8.64 -11.99 14.88
CA TRP A 386 -8.44 -13.27 14.18
C TRP A 386 -6.95 -13.58 13.90
N THR A 387 -6.10 -12.55 13.90
CA THR A 387 -4.63 -12.65 13.84
C THR A 387 -4.01 -12.13 15.15
N ASN A 388 -2.91 -12.73 15.58
CA ASN A 388 -2.23 -12.34 16.81
C ASN A 388 -1.29 -11.13 16.62
N GLY A 389 -1.32 -10.20 17.56
CA GLY A 389 -0.46 -9.03 17.63
C GLY A 389 -1.02 -7.76 17.00
N LEU A 390 -0.43 -6.63 17.40
CA LEU A 390 -0.56 -5.35 16.70
C LEU A 390 -0.13 -5.50 15.24
N TYR A 391 -0.79 -4.77 14.33
CA TYR A 391 -0.48 -4.86 12.90
C TYR A 391 0.84 -4.16 12.56
N GLY A 392 1.64 -4.76 11.67
CA GLY A 392 2.81 -4.11 11.09
C GLY A 392 4.10 -4.10 11.93
N TYR A 393 4.18 -4.89 13.00
CA TYR A 393 5.45 -5.16 13.73
C TYR A 393 5.85 -6.64 13.81
N SER A 394 4.97 -7.55 13.36
CA SER A 394 5.09 -9.01 13.51
C SER A 394 5.79 -9.71 12.33
N TRP A 395 6.19 -8.97 11.29
CA TRP A 395 6.77 -9.46 10.03
C TRP A 395 5.85 -10.42 9.23
N ASP A 396 4.55 -10.35 9.46
CA ASP A 396 3.43 -11.13 8.91
C ASP A 396 3.05 -10.74 7.47
N MET A 397 4.05 -10.49 6.62
CA MET A 397 3.86 -9.88 5.30
C MET A 397 3.16 -10.80 4.29
N MET A 398 2.00 -10.34 3.80
CA MET A 398 1.14 -10.97 2.77
C MET A 398 0.49 -12.31 3.13
N ILE A 399 0.43 -12.69 4.41
CA ILE A 399 -0.14 -13.98 4.86
C ILE A 399 -1.68 -13.96 4.87
N HIS A 400 -2.27 -12.79 5.17
CA HIS A 400 -3.70 -12.62 5.34
C HIS A 400 -4.25 -11.66 4.29
N SER A 401 -5.02 -12.20 3.34
CA SER A 401 -5.94 -11.43 2.50
C SER A 401 -7.27 -11.28 3.24
N TRP A 402 -7.84 -10.08 3.19
CA TRP A 402 -9.07 -9.74 3.90
C TRP A 402 -10.06 -9.07 2.95
N HIS A 403 -11.29 -9.55 2.96
CA HIS A 403 -12.41 -8.92 2.27
C HIS A 403 -13.40 -8.39 3.33
N THR A 404 -13.83 -7.13 3.21
CA THR A 404 -14.89 -6.56 4.05
C THR A 404 -16.15 -6.46 3.19
N GLN A 405 -17.16 -7.26 3.50
CA GLN A 405 -18.39 -7.30 2.72
C GLN A 405 -19.28 -6.09 3.02
N HIS A 406 -19.56 -5.83 4.31
CA HIS A 406 -20.29 -4.65 4.73
C HIS A 406 -19.91 -4.21 6.16
N VAL A 407 -20.19 -2.94 6.45
CA VAL A 407 -20.04 -2.31 7.76
C VAL A 407 -21.28 -1.48 8.00
N LYS A 408 -22.03 -1.76 9.06
CA LYS A 408 -23.19 -0.98 9.51
C LYS A 408 -22.85 -0.37 10.87
N ILE A 409 -23.04 0.94 11.02
CA ILE A 409 -22.88 1.65 12.29
C ILE A 409 -24.27 2.16 12.69
N THR A 410 -24.74 1.77 13.86
CA THR A 410 -26.04 2.18 14.41
C THR A 410 -25.81 2.92 15.71
N PHE A 411 -26.27 4.16 15.81
CA PHE A 411 -26.40 4.85 17.08
C PHE A 411 -27.85 4.87 17.52
N ILE A 412 -28.09 4.75 18.81
CA ILE A 412 -29.43 4.81 19.41
C ILE A 412 -29.40 5.95 20.41
N ASP A 413 -30.23 6.97 20.21
CA ASP A 413 -30.42 8.02 21.21
C ASP A 413 -31.20 7.42 22.38
N LYS A 414 -30.63 7.46 23.59
CA LYS A 414 -31.26 6.85 24.77
C LYS A 414 -32.52 7.58 25.22
N THR A 415 -32.73 8.82 24.77
CA THR A 415 -33.91 9.63 25.09
C THR A 415 -35.12 9.28 24.20
N THR A 416 -34.91 9.05 22.90
CA THR A 416 -35.98 8.66 21.97
C THR A 416 -36.15 7.15 21.85
N GLN A 417 -35.08 6.38 22.12
CA GLN A 417 -34.94 4.95 21.80
C GLN A 417 -35.02 4.63 20.30
N GLU A 418 -34.84 5.63 19.43
CA GLU A 418 -34.86 5.45 17.97
C GLU A 418 -33.46 5.10 17.44
N PRO A 419 -33.34 4.08 16.57
CA PRO A 419 -32.07 3.73 15.91
C PRO A 419 -31.83 4.62 14.69
N HIS A 420 -30.63 5.19 14.61
CA HIS A 420 -30.14 5.98 13.49
C HIS A 420 -28.88 5.33 12.89
N TYR A 421 -28.68 5.50 11.59
CA TYR A 421 -27.58 4.87 10.87
C TYR A 421 -26.52 5.89 10.44
N LEU A 422 -25.25 5.50 10.58
CA LEU A 422 -24.09 6.30 10.14
C LEU A 422 -23.36 5.60 9.01
N ARG A 423 -23.01 6.38 7.98
CA ARG A 423 -22.09 5.92 6.93
C ARG A 423 -20.73 5.59 7.57
N PRO A 424 -20.11 4.42 7.30
CA PRO A 424 -18.82 4.04 7.90
C PRO A 424 -17.70 5.07 7.68
N THR A 425 -17.79 5.86 6.61
CA THR A 425 -16.82 6.89 6.21
C THR A 425 -17.14 8.29 6.73
N ALA A 426 -18.21 8.50 7.50
CA ALA A 426 -18.71 9.83 7.87
C ALA A 426 -17.64 10.76 8.50
N TRP A 427 -16.75 10.21 9.33
CA TRP A 427 -15.60 10.94 9.88
C TRP A 427 -14.30 10.14 9.85
N ALA A 428 -14.19 9.14 8.97
CA ALA A 428 -12.97 8.33 8.84
C ALA A 428 -12.72 7.97 7.38
N SER A 429 -11.74 8.64 6.76
CA SER A 429 -11.31 8.38 5.38
C SER A 429 -10.67 6.98 5.22
N ALA A 430 -9.88 6.56 6.20
CA ALA A 430 -9.20 5.27 6.19
C ALA A 430 -10.14 4.12 6.61
N LYS A 431 -10.32 3.10 5.76
CA LYS A 431 -11.20 1.95 6.06
C LYS A 431 -10.66 0.96 7.12
N ARG A 432 -9.36 1.04 7.44
CA ARG A 432 -8.63 0.03 8.26
C ARG A 432 -9.04 0.01 9.74
N TRP A 433 -9.67 1.08 10.27
CA TRP A 433 -10.15 1.09 11.66
C TRP A 433 -11.07 -0.11 11.96
N SER A 434 -11.89 -0.51 10.97
CA SER A 434 -12.84 -1.62 11.07
C SER A 434 -12.20 -2.99 11.33
N SER A 435 -10.88 -3.11 11.15
CA SER A 435 -10.15 -4.38 11.25
C SER A 435 -9.58 -4.66 12.65
N HIS A 436 -9.52 -3.66 13.54
CA HIS A 436 -8.78 -3.75 14.81
C HIS A 436 -9.57 -3.15 15.99
N ALA A 437 -9.69 -3.92 17.08
CA ALA A 437 -10.55 -3.59 18.21
C ALA A 437 -10.27 -2.22 18.85
N ASP A 438 -8.99 -1.88 18.97
CA ASP A 438 -8.52 -0.61 19.52
C ASP A 438 -8.95 0.59 18.67
N MET A 439 -8.90 0.46 17.33
CA MET A 439 -9.34 1.49 16.39
C MET A 439 -10.86 1.58 16.31
N ILE A 440 -11.61 0.48 16.44
CA ILE A 440 -13.08 0.54 16.54
C ILE A 440 -13.49 1.34 17.79
N VAL A 441 -12.84 1.12 18.94
CA VAL A 441 -13.13 1.88 20.18
C VAL A 441 -12.70 3.35 20.06
N GLN A 442 -11.56 3.64 19.41
CA GLN A 442 -11.17 5.03 19.10
C GLN A 442 -12.21 5.71 18.20
N TYR A 443 -12.75 5.00 17.18
CA TYR A 443 -13.78 5.57 16.32
C TYR A 443 -15.10 5.79 17.08
N ALA A 444 -15.51 4.84 17.92
CA ALA A 444 -16.69 4.97 18.77
C ALA A 444 -16.62 6.21 19.67
N GLN A 445 -15.49 6.43 20.35
CA GLN A 445 -15.26 7.60 21.20
C GLN A 445 -15.26 8.91 20.40
N CYS A 446 -14.70 8.90 19.18
CA CYS A 446 -14.75 10.05 18.29
C CYS A 446 -16.18 10.37 17.81
N ILE A 447 -16.93 9.36 17.37
CA ILE A 447 -18.35 9.47 16.97
C ILE A 447 -19.18 10.04 18.13
N LYS A 448 -18.98 9.59 19.36
CA LYS A 448 -19.65 10.17 20.54
C LYS A 448 -19.41 11.68 20.68
N GLY A 449 -18.18 12.14 20.44
CA GLY A 449 -17.85 13.57 20.42
C GLY A 449 -18.59 14.31 19.30
N LYS A 450 -18.59 13.76 18.08
CA LYS A 450 -19.26 14.34 16.90
C LYS A 450 -20.78 14.39 17.04
N LEU A 451 -21.41 13.32 17.54
CA LEU A 451 -22.86 13.27 17.77
C LEU A 451 -23.30 14.28 18.83
N LYS A 452 -22.48 14.51 19.87
CA LYS A 452 -22.71 15.57 20.87
C LYS A 452 -22.65 16.98 20.26
N GLU A 453 -21.76 17.23 19.30
CA GLU A 453 -21.74 18.50 18.53
C GLU A 453 -23.03 18.71 17.72
N HIS A 454 -23.75 17.64 17.38
CA HIS A 454 -25.03 17.64 16.66
C HIS A 454 -26.27 17.53 17.57
N GLY A 455 -26.10 17.59 18.90
CA GLY A 455 -27.21 17.60 19.88
C GLY A 455 -27.55 16.26 20.52
N TYR A 456 -26.86 15.18 20.18
CA TYR A 456 -27.07 13.85 20.78
C TYR A 456 -26.12 13.62 21.96
N ASP A 457 -26.59 13.90 23.18
CA ASP A 457 -25.77 13.87 24.40
C ASP A 457 -25.53 12.45 24.99
N ASP A 458 -26.53 11.57 24.92
CA ASP A 458 -26.45 10.19 25.44
C ASP A 458 -26.90 9.17 24.39
N VAL A 459 -25.92 8.53 23.77
CA VAL A 459 -26.11 7.52 22.72
C VAL A 459 -25.50 6.18 23.15
N GLU A 460 -26.15 5.10 22.72
CA GLU A 460 -25.54 3.78 22.56
C GLU A 460 -24.98 3.69 21.12
N LEU A 461 -23.84 3.02 20.93
CA LEU A 461 -23.23 2.86 19.60
C LEU A 461 -22.84 1.40 19.35
N ARG A 462 -23.52 0.80 18.36
CA ARG A 462 -23.35 -0.58 17.90
C ARG A 462 -22.71 -0.59 16.52
N PHE A 463 -21.84 -1.56 16.29
CA PHE A 463 -21.18 -1.79 15.02
C PHE A 463 -21.47 -3.21 14.56
N ASP A 464 -21.76 -3.39 13.28
CA ASP A 464 -21.84 -4.70 12.64
C ASP A 464 -20.83 -4.74 11.48
N ILE A 465 -19.86 -5.64 11.56
CA ILE A 465 -18.68 -5.67 10.67
C ILE A 465 -18.51 -7.09 10.14
N TRP A 466 -18.76 -7.27 8.84
CA TRP A 466 -18.72 -8.57 8.17
C TRP A 466 -17.51 -8.69 7.26
N ARG A 467 -16.73 -9.76 7.47
CA ARG A 467 -15.46 -9.98 6.77
C ARG A 467 -15.21 -11.44 6.45
N SER A 468 -14.43 -11.66 5.41
CA SER A 468 -13.77 -12.93 5.10
C SER A 468 -12.25 -12.75 5.21
N MET A 469 -11.56 -13.84 5.57
CA MET A 469 -10.09 -13.90 5.62
C MET A 469 -9.62 -15.17 4.89
N ASN A 470 -8.76 -14.99 3.88
CA ASN A 470 -8.22 -16.07 3.03
C ASN A 470 -9.33 -17.02 2.51
N GLY A 471 -10.35 -16.47 1.83
CA GLY A 471 -11.41 -17.26 1.17
C GLY A 471 -12.37 -18.03 2.08
N ARG A 472 -12.41 -17.75 3.39
CA ARG A 472 -13.42 -18.33 4.31
C ARG A 472 -14.80 -17.68 4.10
N PHE A 473 -15.83 -18.24 4.74
CA PHE A 473 -17.15 -17.61 4.85
C PHE A 473 -17.05 -16.14 5.31
N ASN A 474 -17.96 -15.30 4.83
CA ASN A 474 -18.16 -13.98 5.42
C ASN A 474 -18.88 -14.16 6.76
N GLN A 475 -18.26 -13.66 7.83
CA GLN A 475 -18.77 -13.76 9.19
C GLN A 475 -18.59 -12.43 9.93
N ARG A 476 -19.30 -12.26 11.03
CA ARG A 476 -19.12 -11.11 11.93
C ARG A 476 -17.76 -11.16 12.63
N GLN A 477 -17.08 -10.02 12.67
CA GLN A 477 -15.84 -9.85 13.44
C GLN A 477 -16.10 -9.44 14.90
N ILE A 478 -17.28 -8.89 15.19
CA ILE A 478 -17.66 -8.31 16.48
C ILE A 478 -19.13 -8.67 16.80
N ASP A 479 -19.50 -8.67 18.08
CA ASP A 479 -20.90 -8.83 18.48
C ASP A 479 -21.69 -7.52 18.25
N PRO A 480 -22.69 -7.49 17.35
CA PRO A 480 -23.41 -6.26 17.01
C PRO A 480 -24.40 -5.82 18.10
N ARG A 481 -24.59 -6.62 19.15
CA ARG A 481 -25.51 -6.33 20.26
C ARG A 481 -24.88 -5.44 21.35
N ILE A 482 -23.58 -5.18 21.26
CA ILE A 482 -22.80 -4.57 22.34
C ILE A 482 -22.62 -3.07 22.11
N ASP A 483 -23.02 -2.26 23.09
CA ASP A 483 -22.70 -0.83 23.16
C ASP A 483 -21.20 -0.62 23.44
N LEU A 484 -20.45 -0.17 22.43
CA LEU A 484 -19.02 0.12 22.58
C LEU A 484 -18.74 1.40 23.40
N LEU A 485 -19.78 2.15 23.78
CA LEU A 485 -19.68 3.32 24.67
C LEU A 485 -20.01 2.98 26.14
N SER A 486 -20.43 1.75 26.43
CA SER A 486 -20.75 1.29 27.79
C SER A 486 -19.53 1.26 28.72
N SER A 487 -19.74 1.57 30.00
CA SER A 487 -18.70 1.54 31.04
C SER A 487 -18.09 0.16 31.28
N ASP A 488 -18.80 -0.89 30.90
CA ASP A 488 -18.42 -2.29 31.09
C ASP A 488 -17.61 -2.83 29.90
N VAL A 489 -17.68 -2.13 28.76
CA VAL A 489 -17.05 -2.51 27.49
C VAL A 489 -15.72 -1.76 27.33
N LYS A 490 -14.72 -2.15 28.15
CA LYS A 490 -13.40 -1.51 28.16
C LYS A 490 -12.36 -2.32 27.38
N TRP A 491 -11.89 -1.77 26.27
CA TRP A 491 -10.68 -2.25 25.61
C TRP A 491 -9.43 -1.92 26.46
N SER A 492 -8.43 -2.81 26.43
CA SER A 492 -7.15 -2.64 27.11
C SER A 492 -6.05 -3.37 26.35
N PRO A 493 -4.85 -2.78 26.16
CA PRO A 493 -3.78 -3.42 25.39
C PRO A 493 -3.32 -4.77 25.98
N PHE A 494 -3.57 -5.03 27.27
CA PHE A 494 -3.10 -6.22 27.99
C PHE A 494 -4.16 -7.29 28.27
N LYS A 495 -5.41 -7.10 27.83
CA LYS A 495 -6.51 -8.05 28.04
C LYS A 495 -7.13 -8.45 26.71
N GLU A 496 -7.63 -9.68 26.62
CA GLU A 496 -8.44 -10.11 25.47
C GLU A 496 -9.73 -9.27 25.38
N THR A 497 -10.17 -9.02 24.16
CA THR A 497 -11.33 -8.19 23.86
C THR A 497 -12.60 -9.07 23.84
N PRO A 498 -13.50 -8.99 24.84
CA PRO A 498 -14.56 -9.98 25.04
C PRO A 498 -15.70 -9.93 24.03
N TRP A 499 -15.76 -8.87 23.21
CA TRP A 499 -16.78 -8.62 22.19
C TRP A 499 -16.32 -8.90 20.76
N LEU A 500 -15.08 -9.38 20.57
CA LEU A 500 -14.64 -9.93 19.29
C LEU A 500 -15.22 -11.32 19.10
N GLN A 501 -15.77 -11.58 17.91
CA GLN A 501 -16.22 -12.91 17.54
C GLN A 501 -15.03 -13.77 17.07
N PRO A 502 -14.97 -15.05 17.47
CA PRO A 502 -13.88 -15.93 17.07
C PRO A 502 -13.95 -16.22 15.56
N LEU A 503 -12.78 -16.39 14.93
CA LEU A 503 -12.70 -16.93 13.58
C LEU A 503 -13.23 -18.37 13.59
N LEU A 504 -14.24 -18.68 12.76
CA LEU A 504 -14.80 -20.04 12.63
C LEU A 504 -13.82 -20.98 11.88
N THR A 505 -12.72 -21.32 12.54
CA THR A 505 -11.64 -22.14 11.96
C THR A 505 -12.08 -23.56 11.63
N ASN A 506 -13.07 -24.10 12.34
CA ASN A 506 -13.71 -25.39 12.05
C ASN A 506 -14.38 -25.44 10.67
N LEU A 507 -14.75 -24.28 10.10
CA LEU A 507 -15.32 -24.18 8.75
C LEU A 507 -14.26 -23.94 7.67
N SER A 508 -12.96 -23.99 7.98
CA SER A 508 -11.89 -23.70 7.00
C SER A 508 -11.89 -24.68 5.82
N ASP A 509 -12.31 -25.93 6.03
CA ASP A 509 -12.32 -26.97 4.99
C ASP A 509 -13.41 -26.74 3.93
N TRP A 510 -14.42 -25.92 4.24
CA TRP A 510 -15.46 -25.53 3.27
C TRP A 510 -14.92 -24.72 2.08
N ARG A 511 -13.73 -24.10 2.17
CA ARG A 511 -13.13 -23.29 1.09
C ARG A 511 -13.16 -23.99 -0.27
N THR A 512 -12.67 -25.23 -0.33
CA THR A 512 -12.61 -26.01 -1.57
C THR A 512 -14.01 -26.29 -2.10
N ARG A 513 -14.99 -26.53 -1.21
CA ARG A 513 -16.39 -26.76 -1.57
C ARG A 513 -17.10 -25.48 -2.02
N MET A 514 -16.83 -24.34 -1.40
CA MET A 514 -17.35 -23.03 -1.81
C MET A 514 -16.83 -22.66 -3.21
N LEU A 515 -15.53 -22.82 -3.46
CA LEU A 515 -14.93 -22.63 -4.79
C LEU A 515 -15.51 -23.60 -5.84
N GLN A 516 -15.80 -24.84 -5.48
CA GLN A 516 -16.51 -25.78 -6.37
C GLN A 516 -17.92 -25.31 -6.70
N ILE A 517 -18.71 -24.91 -5.69
CA ILE A 517 -20.08 -24.38 -5.88
C ILE A 517 -20.08 -23.12 -6.74
N GLU A 518 -19.15 -22.19 -6.51
CA GLU A 518 -18.99 -20.96 -7.28
C GLU A 518 -18.67 -21.26 -8.75
N ASN A 519 -17.67 -22.12 -9.02
CA ASN A 519 -17.34 -22.55 -10.38
C ASN A 519 -18.49 -23.33 -11.06
N ASP A 520 -19.21 -24.19 -10.34
CA ASP A 520 -20.34 -24.97 -10.85
C ASP A 520 -21.57 -24.10 -11.16
N LEU A 521 -21.69 -22.92 -10.55
CA LEU A 521 -22.75 -21.95 -10.83
C LEU A 521 -22.32 -21.00 -11.96
N SER A 522 -21.12 -20.41 -11.89
CA SER A 522 -20.59 -19.51 -12.92
C SER A 522 -20.34 -20.18 -14.27
N SER A 523 -20.14 -21.50 -14.31
CA SER A 523 -20.05 -22.28 -15.56
C SER A 523 -21.41 -22.54 -16.22
N LYS A 524 -22.51 -22.42 -15.48
CA LYS A 524 -23.89 -22.53 -16.00
C LYS A 524 -24.41 -21.17 -16.48
N ASP A 525 -24.13 -20.12 -15.73
CA ASP A 525 -24.50 -18.74 -16.08
C ASP A 525 -23.46 -17.75 -15.52
N GLN A 526 -22.87 -16.93 -16.40
CA GLN A 526 -21.84 -15.95 -16.05
C GLN A 526 -22.39 -14.74 -15.26
N ASN A 527 -23.71 -14.57 -15.22
CA ASN A 527 -24.39 -13.48 -14.49
C ASN A 527 -24.77 -13.87 -13.06
N VAL A 528 -24.35 -15.05 -12.60
CA VAL A 528 -24.55 -15.52 -11.23
C VAL A 528 -23.39 -15.09 -10.35
N LEU A 529 -23.70 -14.33 -9.30
CA LEU A 529 -22.78 -13.98 -8.21
C LEU A 529 -23.20 -14.74 -6.95
N VAL A 530 -22.22 -15.35 -6.27
CA VAL A 530 -22.46 -16.12 -5.04
C VAL A 530 -21.83 -15.39 -3.86
N THR A 531 -22.48 -15.43 -2.69
CA THR A 531 -21.88 -14.92 -1.45
C THR A 531 -22.16 -15.87 -0.31
N PHE A 532 -21.10 -16.47 0.21
CA PHE A 532 -21.12 -17.41 1.31
C PHE A 532 -21.07 -16.67 2.66
N VAL A 533 -21.99 -16.99 3.56
CA VAL A 533 -22.21 -16.34 4.85
C VAL A 533 -22.21 -17.40 5.97
N ALA A 534 -21.58 -17.09 7.09
CA ALA A 534 -21.70 -17.84 8.33
C ALA A 534 -21.95 -16.88 9.51
N ASP A 535 -23.02 -17.11 10.28
CA ASP A 535 -23.43 -16.24 11.39
C ASP A 535 -23.63 -17.02 12.69
N PHE A 536 -23.59 -16.31 13.81
CA PHE A 536 -23.54 -16.93 15.15
C PHE A 536 -24.95 -17.15 15.73
N PRO A 537 -25.14 -18.17 16.60
CA PRO A 537 -26.42 -18.46 17.26
C PRO A 537 -27.09 -17.25 17.91
N GLY A 538 -28.38 -17.05 17.60
CA GLY A 538 -29.19 -15.96 18.15
C GLY A 538 -28.85 -14.58 17.59
N LEU A 539 -28.09 -14.51 16.49
CA LEU A 539 -27.96 -13.31 15.66
C LEU A 539 -28.78 -13.44 14.37
N PHE A 540 -28.92 -12.32 13.65
CA PHE A 540 -29.56 -12.29 12.33
C PHE A 540 -28.83 -11.34 11.38
N LEU A 541 -28.93 -11.59 10.08
CA LEU A 541 -28.51 -10.68 9.02
C LEU A 541 -29.74 -10.04 8.38
N GLU A 542 -29.90 -8.73 8.56
CA GLU A 542 -30.77 -7.89 7.74
C GLU A 542 -30.07 -7.60 6.42
N ASN A 543 -30.73 -7.81 5.29
CA ASN A 543 -30.20 -7.47 3.97
C ASN A 543 -31.30 -6.93 3.05
N TYR A 544 -30.93 -5.98 2.18
CA TYR A 544 -31.81 -5.44 1.14
C TYR A 544 -31.46 -6.07 -0.20
N ILE A 545 -32.47 -6.49 -0.96
CA ILE A 545 -32.27 -7.00 -2.33
C ILE A 545 -32.66 -5.91 -3.34
N PRO A 546 -31.72 -5.41 -4.17
CA PRO A 546 -32.04 -4.51 -5.28
C PRO A 546 -33.12 -5.07 -6.23
N PRO A 547 -34.01 -4.24 -6.80
CA PRO A 547 -35.10 -4.69 -7.67
C PRO A 547 -34.66 -5.54 -8.89
N ASP A 548 -33.45 -5.29 -9.38
CA ASP A 548 -32.80 -5.87 -10.55
C ASP A 548 -32.10 -7.23 -10.31
N LEU A 549 -31.94 -7.64 -9.04
CA LEU A 549 -31.28 -8.89 -8.66
C LEU A 549 -32.28 -9.95 -8.17
N ASN A 550 -32.52 -10.97 -8.99
CA ASN A 550 -33.26 -12.14 -8.52
C ASN A 550 -32.37 -12.96 -7.57
N THR A 551 -32.79 -13.10 -6.31
CA THR A 551 -31.93 -13.62 -5.24
C THR A 551 -32.52 -14.87 -4.58
N THR A 552 -31.71 -15.92 -4.45
CA THR A 552 -32.07 -17.14 -3.73
C THR A 552 -31.10 -17.40 -2.58
N ILE A 553 -31.64 -17.77 -1.42
CA ILE A 553 -30.90 -18.18 -0.23
C ILE A 553 -30.92 -19.71 -0.18
N GLU A 554 -29.77 -20.35 0.04
CA GLU A 554 -29.66 -21.81 0.27
C GLU A 554 -28.85 -22.10 1.53
N VAL A 555 -29.34 -23.03 2.37
CA VAL A 555 -28.68 -23.42 3.62
C VAL A 555 -27.68 -24.53 3.38
N LEU A 556 -26.42 -24.29 3.78
CA LEU A 556 -25.30 -25.19 3.60
C LEU A 556 -24.99 -26.02 4.86
N GLU A 557 -25.18 -25.43 6.04
CA GLU A 557 -25.01 -26.07 7.35
C GLU A 557 -25.85 -25.36 8.41
N GLY A 558 -26.39 -26.08 9.40
CA GLY A 558 -27.24 -25.52 10.45
C GLY A 558 -28.71 -25.33 10.04
N GLU A 559 -29.38 -24.37 10.67
CA GLU A 559 -30.80 -24.06 10.51
C GLU A 559 -31.01 -22.54 10.63
N VAL A 560 -31.74 -21.96 9.67
CA VAL A 560 -32.07 -20.53 9.66
C VAL A 560 -33.56 -20.29 9.51
N ILE A 561 -34.04 -19.15 10.01
CA ILE A 561 -35.38 -18.64 9.71
C ILE A 561 -35.23 -17.39 8.86
N VAL A 562 -35.85 -17.38 7.67
CA VAL A 562 -35.93 -16.20 6.80
C VAL A 562 -37.27 -15.50 7.06
N GLU A 563 -37.22 -14.28 7.57
CA GLU A 563 -38.35 -13.37 7.71
C GLU A 563 -38.43 -12.45 6.48
N LEU A 564 -39.55 -12.51 5.78
CA LEU A 564 -39.87 -11.65 4.63
C LEU A 564 -40.73 -10.49 5.15
N ILE A 565 -40.13 -9.30 5.26
CA ILE A 565 -40.69 -8.20 6.07
C ILE A 565 -42.01 -7.68 5.49
N SER A 566 -42.08 -7.35 4.19
CA SER A 566 -43.33 -6.86 3.58
C SER A 566 -44.44 -7.92 3.54
N LEU A 567 -44.06 -9.21 3.53
CA LEU A 567 -45.00 -10.34 3.53
C LEU A 567 -45.39 -10.80 4.95
N LYS A 568 -44.72 -10.30 6.00
CA LYS A 568 -44.88 -10.70 7.41
C LYS A 568 -44.87 -12.21 7.60
N LYS A 569 -43.97 -12.89 6.89
CA LYS A 569 -43.90 -14.36 6.83
C LYS A 569 -42.51 -14.86 7.19
N ASN A 570 -42.46 -15.78 8.14
CA ASN A 570 -41.23 -16.43 8.58
C ASN A 570 -41.18 -17.85 8.01
N ILE A 571 -40.04 -18.23 7.42
CA ILE A 571 -39.83 -19.51 6.74
C ILE A 571 -38.56 -20.15 7.31
N THR A 572 -38.72 -21.27 8.00
CA THR A 572 -37.58 -22.09 8.44
C THR A 572 -36.98 -22.84 7.26
N LEU A 573 -35.65 -22.80 7.14
CA LEU A 573 -34.87 -23.53 6.14
C LEU A 573 -33.81 -24.39 6.84
N ASN A 574 -33.77 -25.65 6.43
CA ASN A 574 -32.79 -26.65 6.86
C ASN A 574 -31.74 -26.87 5.75
N VAL A 575 -30.64 -27.55 6.08
CA VAL A 575 -29.57 -27.91 5.13
C VAL A 575 -30.12 -28.46 3.79
N GLY A 576 -29.68 -27.88 2.68
CA GLY A 576 -30.10 -28.23 1.32
C GLY A 576 -31.46 -27.67 0.88
N GLN A 577 -32.16 -26.92 1.74
CA GLN A 577 -33.36 -26.18 1.37
C GLN A 577 -32.99 -24.77 0.90
N ASN A 578 -33.76 -24.26 -0.06
CA ASN A 578 -33.59 -22.92 -0.60
C ASN A 578 -34.91 -22.12 -0.64
N LEU A 579 -34.77 -20.80 -0.77
CA LEU A 579 -35.85 -19.84 -0.82
C LEU A 579 -35.46 -18.65 -1.70
N THR A 580 -36.23 -18.39 -2.76
CA THR A 580 -36.16 -17.12 -3.49
C THR A 580 -36.80 -16.02 -2.66
N VAL A 581 -36.07 -14.93 -2.43
CA VAL A 581 -36.54 -13.76 -1.67
C VAL A 581 -37.09 -12.68 -2.61
N PRO A 582 -38.07 -11.84 -2.19
CA PRO A 582 -38.59 -10.77 -3.03
C PRO A 582 -37.52 -9.70 -3.34
N ASN A 583 -37.47 -9.24 -4.59
CA ASN A 583 -36.64 -8.12 -4.98
C ASN A 583 -37.24 -6.78 -4.53
N GLY A 584 -36.40 -5.78 -4.28
CA GLY A 584 -36.80 -4.43 -3.87
C GLY A 584 -37.24 -4.30 -2.42
N ASP A 585 -36.99 -5.30 -1.58
CA ASP A 585 -37.44 -5.40 -0.18
C ASP A 585 -36.30 -5.83 0.75
N TYR A 586 -36.52 -5.68 2.06
CA TYR A 586 -35.65 -6.19 3.11
C TYR A 586 -36.11 -7.56 3.61
N HIS A 587 -35.15 -8.41 3.97
CA HIS A 587 -35.40 -9.66 4.70
C HIS A 587 -34.38 -9.85 5.82
N ASN A 588 -34.77 -10.60 6.86
CA ASN A 588 -33.89 -10.99 7.96
C ASN A 588 -33.62 -12.50 7.90
N VAL A 589 -32.36 -12.91 7.99
CA VAL A 589 -31.96 -14.32 8.14
C VAL A 589 -31.48 -14.54 9.57
N TYR A 590 -32.29 -15.22 10.39
CA TYR A 590 -31.99 -15.54 11.78
C TYR A 590 -31.25 -16.88 11.88
N THR A 591 -30.13 -16.92 12.60
CA THR A 591 -29.44 -18.17 12.95
C THR A 591 -30.05 -18.76 14.21
N VAL A 592 -30.79 -19.87 14.07
CA VAL A 592 -31.55 -20.50 15.17
C VAL A 592 -30.91 -21.80 15.70
N SER A 593 -29.97 -22.38 14.96
CA SER A 593 -29.18 -23.53 15.42
C SER A 593 -28.30 -23.20 16.63
N SER A 594 -27.97 -24.22 17.42
CA SER A 594 -27.06 -24.10 18.58
C SER A 594 -25.58 -23.88 18.19
N THR A 595 -25.23 -24.21 16.96
CA THR A 595 -23.95 -23.90 16.30
C THR A 595 -24.17 -22.81 15.24
N PRO A 596 -23.10 -22.13 14.75
CA PRO A 596 -23.21 -21.23 13.60
C PRO A 596 -23.92 -21.88 12.41
N SER A 597 -24.75 -21.11 11.71
CA SER A 597 -25.37 -21.54 10.45
C SER A 597 -24.60 -20.98 9.27
N CYS A 598 -24.43 -21.81 8.23
CA CYS A 598 -23.80 -21.46 6.97
C CYS A 598 -24.84 -21.46 5.87
N TYR A 599 -24.91 -20.40 5.09
CA TYR A 599 -25.82 -20.25 3.96
C TYR A 599 -25.15 -19.45 2.84
N MET A 600 -25.69 -19.55 1.63
CA MET A 600 -25.25 -18.74 0.50
C MET A 600 -26.40 -17.92 -0.07
N TYR A 601 -26.08 -16.70 -0.49
CA TYR A 601 -26.87 -15.96 -1.44
C TYR A 601 -26.40 -16.29 -2.86
N VAL A 602 -27.34 -16.58 -3.74
CA VAL A 602 -27.14 -16.70 -5.18
C VAL A 602 -27.91 -15.56 -5.83
N TYR A 603 -27.19 -14.56 -6.34
CA TYR A 603 -27.73 -13.41 -7.04
C TYR A 603 -27.64 -13.65 -8.54
N LEU A 604 -28.74 -13.44 -9.27
CA LEU A 604 -28.79 -13.46 -10.72
C LEU A 604 -29.12 -12.06 -11.23
N ASN A 605 -28.18 -11.42 -11.93
CA ASN A 605 -28.44 -10.13 -12.57
C ASN A 605 -29.23 -10.34 -13.87
N GLN A 606 -30.54 -10.09 -13.81
CA GLN A 606 -31.43 -10.25 -14.97
C GLN A 606 -31.12 -9.22 -16.07
N SER A 607 -30.70 -8.01 -15.70
CA SER A 607 -30.41 -6.93 -16.66
C SER A 607 -29.20 -7.27 -17.54
N ASP A 608 -28.12 -7.78 -16.95
CA ASP A 608 -26.93 -8.19 -17.71
C ASP A 608 -27.19 -9.45 -18.53
N ALA A 609 -27.94 -10.42 -18.00
CA ALA A 609 -28.32 -11.63 -18.73
C ALA A 609 -29.15 -11.31 -20.00
N ASP A 610 -30.14 -10.43 -19.89
CA ASP A 610 -30.96 -9.98 -21.02
C ASP A 610 -30.11 -9.23 -22.06
N ILE A 611 -29.18 -8.38 -21.62
CA ILE A 611 -28.25 -7.64 -22.51
C ILE A 611 -27.32 -8.60 -23.25
N VAL A 612 -26.74 -9.59 -22.56
CA VAL A 612 -25.85 -10.60 -23.17
C VAL A 612 -26.60 -11.43 -24.20
N HIS A 613 -27.81 -11.91 -23.88
CA HIS A 613 -28.63 -12.69 -24.80
C HIS A 613 -29.07 -11.89 -26.03
N LEU A 614 -29.42 -10.61 -25.87
CA LEU A 614 -29.67 -9.69 -26.99
C LEU A 614 -28.42 -9.49 -27.86
N TRP A 615 -27.24 -9.41 -27.25
CA TRP A 615 -25.98 -9.21 -27.96
C TRP A 615 -25.57 -10.44 -28.79
N ASP A 616 -25.70 -11.65 -28.24
CA ASP A 616 -25.43 -12.90 -28.97
C ASP A 616 -26.43 -13.12 -30.12
N ARG A 617 -27.71 -12.79 -29.92
CA ARG A 617 -28.71 -12.85 -31.00
C ARG A 617 -28.38 -11.87 -32.13
N PHE A 618 -27.96 -10.65 -31.79
CA PHE A 618 -27.51 -9.66 -32.76
C PHE A 618 -26.22 -10.08 -33.48
N TYR A 619 -25.26 -10.66 -32.76
CA TYR A 619 -24.01 -11.14 -33.35
C TYR A 619 -24.28 -12.20 -34.42
N ASN A 620 -25.12 -13.19 -34.10
CA ASN A 620 -25.53 -14.25 -35.02
C ASN A 620 -26.34 -13.73 -36.22
N LEU A 621 -27.19 -12.71 -36.05
CA LEU A 621 -27.93 -12.10 -37.16
C LEU A 621 -26.98 -11.33 -38.11
N THR A 622 -26.05 -10.58 -37.53
CA THR A 622 -25.07 -9.78 -38.27
C THR A 622 -24.10 -10.66 -39.06
N ASP A 623 -23.64 -11.77 -38.48
CA ASP A 623 -22.74 -12.71 -39.14
C ASP A 623 -23.41 -13.42 -40.33
N ARG A 624 -24.70 -13.81 -40.19
CA ARG A 624 -25.49 -14.36 -41.31
C ARG A 624 -25.63 -13.35 -42.45
N LEU A 625 -26.07 -12.13 -42.14
CA LEU A 625 -26.29 -11.09 -43.16
C LEU A 625 -24.97 -10.61 -43.81
N LEU A 626 -23.84 -10.64 -43.09
CA LEU A 626 -22.51 -10.42 -43.66
C LEU A 626 -22.12 -11.53 -44.66
N ASN A 627 -22.41 -12.79 -44.34
CA ASN A 627 -22.15 -13.91 -45.25
C ASN A 627 -23.09 -13.90 -46.48
N GLU A 628 -24.31 -13.35 -46.37
CA GLU A 628 -25.25 -13.16 -47.49
C GLU A 628 -24.89 -11.99 -48.42
N THR A 629 -24.14 -10.98 -47.92
CA THR A 629 -23.90 -9.72 -48.66
C THR A 629 -22.53 -9.63 -49.35
N VAL A 630 -21.59 -10.53 -49.05
CA VAL A 630 -20.25 -10.53 -49.65
C VAL A 630 -20.14 -11.58 -50.76
N ASP A 631 -20.35 -11.16 -52.01
CA ASP A 631 -19.98 -11.95 -53.19
C ASP A 631 -18.46 -11.89 -53.40
N TYR A 632 -17.77 -13.02 -53.17
CA TYR A 632 -16.32 -13.13 -53.17
C TYR A 632 -15.68 -13.19 -54.58
N ASN A 633 -16.47 -13.18 -55.68
CA ASN A 633 -15.97 -13.53 -57.02
C ASN A 633 -15.70 -12.34 -57.98
N ARG A 634 -15.66 -11.09 -57.50
CA ARG A 634 -15.42 -9.92 -58.38
C ARG A 634 -13.93 -9.51 -58.41
N PRO A 635 -13.23 -9.56 -59.56
CA PRO A 635 -11.85 -9.09 -59.66
C PRO A 635 -11.78 -7.56 -59.65
N LEU A 636 -10.84 -7.00 -58.90
CA LEU A 636 -10.66 -5.56 -58.70
C LEU A 636 -9.33 -5.09 -59.30
N HIS A 637 -9.34 -3.92 -59.94
CA HIS A 637 -8.17 -3.32 -60.57
C HIS A 637 -7.78 -2.01 -59.86
N SER A 638 -6.63 -2.04 -59.18
CA SER A 638 -5.92 -0.94 -58.51
C SER A 638 -6.30 -0.61 -57.04
N ASP A 639 -5.25 -0.58 -56.21
CA ASP A 639 -5.27 -0.49 -54.74
C ASP A 639 -6.03 0.72 -54.15
N LYS A 640 -6.32 1.74 -54.96
CA LYS A 640 -6.89 3.01 -54.48
C LYS A 640 -8.39 3.10 -54.72
N GLU A 641 -8.86 2.67 -55.90
CA GLU A 641 -10.29 2.48 -56.11
C GLU A 641 -10.80 1.30 -55.28
N GLU A 642 -9.98 0.27 -55.06
CA GLU A 642 -10.31 -0.87 -54.19
C GLU A 642 -10.58 -0.44 -52.74
N ALA A 643 -9.75 0.42 -52.14
CA ALA A 643 -9.97 0.89 -50.77
C ALA A 643 -11.25 1.73 -50.61
N ASP A 644 -11.54 2.61 -51.57
CA ASP A 644 -12.71 3.49 -51.52
C ASP A 644 -14.00 2.74 -51.92
N LEU A 645 -13.96 1.80 -52.87
CA LEU A 645 -15.09 0.92 -53.20
C LEU A 645 -15.40 -0.08 -52.09
N VAL A 646 -14.40 -0.67 -51.44
CA VAL A 646 -14.61 -1.52 -50.25
C VAL A 646 -15.26 -0.68 -49.16
N ARG A 647 -14.79 0.55 -48.92
CA ARG A 647 -15.38 1.42 -47.90
C ARG A 647 -16.84 1.79 -48.22
N LEU A 648 -17.14 2.22 -49.44
CA LEU A 648 -18.51 2.56 -49.87
C LEU A 648 -19.44 1.34 -49.89
N SER A 649 -18.95 0.19 -50.34
CA SER A 649 -19.67 -1.09 -50.30
C SER A 649 -20.01 -1.47 -48.85
N TYR A 650 -19.05 -1.41 -47.93
CA TYR A 650 -19.29 -1.71 -46.52
C TYR A 650 -20.18 -0.67 -45.82
N GLU A 651 -20.12 0.62 -46.18
CA GLU A 651 -21.02 1.64 -45.61
C GLU A 651 -22.48 1.48 -46.12
N ASP A 652 -22.69 1.13 -47.40
CA ASP A 652 -24.03 0.84 -47.97
C ASP A 652 -24.59 -0.52 -47.51
N VAL A 653 -23.76 -1.55 -47.41
CA VAL A 653 -24.11 -2.83 -46.78
C VAL A 653 -24.41 -2.63 -45.29
N PHE A 654 -23.70 -1.74 -44.59
CA PHE A 654 -23.97 -1.39 -43.19
C PHE A 654 -25.27 -0.61 -43.00
N GLU A 655 -25.60 0.36 -43.87
CA GLU A 655 -26.93 1.02 -43.89
C GLU A 655 -28.04 -0.01 -44.10
N LYS A 656 -27.89 -0.91 -45.08
CA LYS A 656 -28.87 -1.98 -45.37
C LYS A 656 -28.99 -2.99 -44.21
N LEU A 657 -27.87 -3.42 -43.63
CA LEU A 657 -27.81 -4.25 -42.42
C LEU A 657 -28.54 -3.58 -41.26
N ARG A 658 -28.17 -2.33 -40.93
CA ARG A 658 -28.73 -1.57 -39.81
C ARG A 658 -30.24 -1.42 -39.99
N ASN A 659 -30.69 -0.99 -41.16
CA ASN A 659 -32.09 -0.72 -41.41
C ASN A 659 -32.92 -2.02 -41.47
N LYS A 660 -32.40 -3.11 -42.06
CA LYS A 660 -33.07 -4.43 -42.09
C LYS A 660 -33.11 -5.09 -40.70
N THR A 661 -32.01 -5.05 -39.96
CA THR A 661 -31.94 -5.60 -38.59
C THR A 661 -32.84 -4.81 -37.63
N LEU A 662 -32.93 -3.49 -37.78
CA LEU A 662 -33.86 -2.66 -37.00
C LEU A 662 -35.33 -2.98 -37.36
N HIS A 663 -35.64 -3.26 -38.63
CA HIS A 663 -36.98 -3.67 -39.07
C HIS A 663 -37.36 -5.06 -38.52
N GLU A 664 -36.48 -6.05 -38.64
CA GLU A 664 -36.71 -7.42 -38.13
C GLU A 664 -36.77 -7.47 -36.59
N LEU A 665 -36.06 -6.59 -35.87
CA LEU A 665 -36.20 -6.42 -34.42
C LEU A 665 -37.53 -5.76 -34.02
N LEU A 666 -38.13 -4.94 -34.90
CA LEU A 666 -39.44 -4.30 -34.67
C LEU A 666 -40.63 -5.18 -35.09
N GLU A 667 -40.42 -6.13 -36.00
CA GLU A 667 -41.43 -7.09 -36.47
C GLU A 667 -41.43 -8.44 -35.73
N LEU A 668 -40.72 -8.54 -34.60
CA LEU A 668 -40.72 -9.75 -33.77
C LEU A 668 -42.17 -10.16 -33.36
N PRO A 669 -42.56 -11.43 -33.54
CA PRO A 669 -43.91 -11.88 -33.19
C PRO A 669 -44.22 -11.73 -31.69
N ASN A 670 -45.50 -11.52 -31.37
CA ASN A 670 -46.03 -11.21 -30.03
C ASN A 670 -45.76 -12.27 -28.94
N ASP A 671 -45.14 -13.41 -29.27
CA ASP A 671 -44.94 -14.56 -28.36
C ASP A 671 -43.95 -14.27 -27.21
N TYR A 672 -43.26 -13.12 -27.23
CA TYR A 672 -42.46 -12.59 -26.12
C TYR A 672 -43.06 -11.34 -25.45
N LYS A 673 -44.38 -11.12 -25.57
CA LYS A 673 -45.09 -10.44 -24.47
C LYS A 673 -45.04 -11.33 -23.24
N ILE A 674 -44.02 -11.09 -22.40
CA ILE A 674 -43.86 -11.69 -21.08
C ILE A 674 -45.22 -11.73 -20.39
N HIS A 675 -45.58 -12.89 -19.83
CA HIS A 675 -46.83 -13.10 -19.10
C HIS A 675 -46.81 -12.33 -17.76
N ASN A 676 -46.88 -11.00 -17.82
CA ASN A 676 -47.11 -10.12 -16.69
C ASN A 676 -47.98 -8.95 -17.12
N LYS A 677 -49.22 -8.92 -16.59
CA LYS A 677 -50.09 -7.75 -16.69
C LYS A 677 -49.53 -6.63 -15.80
N ASN A 678 -48.64 -5.81 -16.36
CA ASN A 678 -48.38 -4.42 -15.98
C ASN A 678 -47.37 -3.81 -16.98
N GLU A 679 -47.85 -3.37 -18.14
CA GLU A 679 -47.02 -2.66 -19.13
C GLU A 679 -46.68 -1.24 -18.64
N SER A 680 -45.56 -1.10 -17.92
CA SER A 680 -44.79 0.15 -17.84
C SER A 680 -43.37 -0.11 -17.32
N ASN A 681 -42.37 0.59 -17.88
CA ASN A 681 -40.96 0.65 -17.45
C ASN A 681 -39.95 -0.40 -17.94
N ILE A 682 -40.11 -0.95 -19.16
CA ILE A 682 -38.91 -1.26 -19.98
C ILE A 682 -38.56 -0.01 -20.79
N ASN A 683 -37.48 0.68 -20.40
CA ASN A 683 -37.04 1.91 -21.09
C ASN A 683 -36.21 1.55 -22.34
N TRP A 684 -36.91 1.11 -23.39
CA TRP A 684 -36.35 0.76 -24.70
C TRP A 684 -35.44 1.84 -25.29
N THR A 685 -35.68 3.12 -24.97
CA THR A 685 -34.82 4.25 -25.35
C THR A 685 -33.40 4.12 -24.81
N ASN A 686 -33.24 3.69 -23.54
CA ASN A 686 -31.94 3.54 -22.90
C ASN A 686 -31.20 2.30 -23.40
N ILE A 687 -31.91 1.18 -23.54
CA ILE A 687 -31.37 -0.06 -24.14
C ILE A 687 -30.88 0.23 -25.56
N ARG A 688 -31.70 0.92 -26.38
CA ARG A 688 -31.33 1.37 -27.72
C ARG A 688 -30.09 2.26 -27.73
N LEU A 689 -30.00 3.23 -26.81
CA LEU A 689 -28.84 4.14 -26.72
C LEU A 689 -27.55 3.40 -26.34
N GLN A 690 -27.62 2.48 -25.38
CA GLN A 690 -26.48 1.64 -25.00
C GLN A 690 -26.08 0.68 -26.13
N PHE A 691 -27.06 0.12 -26.85
CA PHE A 691 -26.85 -0.78 -27.98
C PHE A 691 -26.19 -0.05 -29.17
N GLU A 692 -26.70 1.12 -29.56
CA GLU A 692 -26.10 2.01 -30.57
C GLU A 692 -24.68 2.45 -30.18
N THR A 693 -24.41 2.68 -28.89
CA THR A 693 -23.09 3.05 -28.36
C THR A 693 -22.11 1.86 -28.36
N SER A 694 -22.58 0.65 -28.03
CA SER A 694 -21.77 -0.57 -27.99
C SER A 694 -21.43 -1.08 -29.39
N MET A 695 -22.40 -1.07 -30.31
CA MET A 695 -22.22 -1.47 -31.71
C MET A 695 -21.19 -0.57 -32.41
N ASN A 696 -21.29 0.76 -32.22
CA ASN A 696 -20.28 1.71 -32.71
C ASN A 696 -18.88 1.42 -32.13
N ARG A 697 -18.74 0.97 -30.87
CA ARG A 697 -17.43 0.69 -30.28
C ARG A 697 -16.81 -0.63 -30.74
N SER A 698 -17.60 -1.69 -30.94
CA SER A 698 -17.07 -3.02 -31.31
C SER A 698 -16.73 -3.13 -32.80
N MET A 699 -17.60 -2.62 -33.68
CA MET A 699 -17.37 -2.64 -35.14
C MET A 699 -16.26 -1.67 -35.56
N VAL A 700 -16.23 -0.45 -35.01
CA VAL A 700 -15.11 0.47 -35.26
C VAL A 700 -13.81 -0.21 -34.82
N LYS A 701 -13.75 -0.87 -33.65
CA LYS A 701 -12.55 -1.64 -33.26
C LYS A 701 -12.13 -2.68 -34.30
N ARG A 702 -13.06 -3.46 -34.87
CA ARG A 702 -12.74 -4.52 -35.85
C ARG A 702 -12.28 -3.94 -37.21
N LEU A 703 -12.99 -2.97 -37.75
CA LEU A 703 -12.61 -2.24 -38.97
C LEU A 703 -11.26 -1.54 -38.81
N ASP A 704 -11.10 -0.81 -37.72
CA ASP A 704 -9.88 -0.11 -37.34
C ASP A 704 -8.73 -1.09 -37.10
N THR A 705 -8.94 -2.31 -36.60
CA THR A 705 -7.86 -3.34 -36.57
C THR A 705 -7.45 -3.87 -37.94
N LYS A 706 -8.38 -4.10 -38.89
CA LYS A 706 -8.01 -4.54 -40.26
C LYS A 706 -7.28 -3.42 -41.01
N VAL A 707 -7.78 -2.19 -40.95
CA VAL A 707 -7.11 -1.00 -41.53
C VAL A 707 -5.77 -0.75 -40.85
N LYS A 708 -5.69 -0.76 -39.51
CA LYS A 708 -4.41 -0.60 -38.78
C LYS A 708 -3.44 -1.76 -38.99
N TRP A 709 -3.87 -2.95 -39.38
CA TRP A 709 -2.94 -4.05 -39.72
C TRP A 709 -2.19 -3.74 -41.02
N HIS A 710 -2.91 -3.29 -42.05
CA HIS A 710 -2.33 -2.87 -43.32
C HIS A 710 -1.48 -1.59 -43.18
N GLU A 711 -1.98 -0.58 -42.46
CA GLU A 711 -1.21 0.64 -42.18
C GLU A 711 0.00 0.43 -41.24
N ARG A 712 -0.06 -0.56 -40.32
CA ARG A 712 1.04 -0.87 -39.39
C ARG A 712 2.30 -1.25 -40.14
N ASN A 713 2.22 -2.16 -41.11
CA ASN A 713 3.44 -2.75 -41.69
C ASN A 713 4.29 -1.71 -42.43
N LEU A 714 3.68 -0.78 -43.17
CA LEU A 714 4.40 0.34 -43.81
C LEU A 714 4.85 1.43 -42.82
N ARG A 715 4.07 1.73 -41.76
CA ARG A 715 4.47 2.75 -40.75
C ARG A 715 5.52 2.24 -39.77
N ILE A 716 5.49 0.95 -39.38
CA ILE A 716 6.44 0.36 -38.43
C ILE A 716 7.86 0.43 -38.99
N PHE A 717 8.07 0.07 -40.26
CA PHE A 717 9.40 0.10 -40.88
C PHE A 717 10.02 1.52 -40.93
N LYS A 718 9.25 2.52 -41.39
CA LYS A 718 9.69 3.93 -41.41
C LYS A 718 9.84 4.56 -40.01
N SER A 719 8.97 4.18 -39.06
CA SER A 719 9.03 4.67 -37.68
C SER A 719 10.21 4.07 -36.90
N PHE A 720 10.54 2.79 -37.13
CA PHE A 720 11.69 2.11 -36.53
C PHE A 720 13.02 2.80 -36.92
N MET A 721 13.22 3.05 -38.22
CA MET A 721 14.41 3.75 -38.73
C MET A 721 14.57 5.17 -38.15
N ASN A 722 13.49 5.94 -38.08
CA ASN A 722 13.53 7.29 -37.50
C ASN A 722 13.68 7.31 -35.97
N ARG A 723 13.13 6.32 -35.25
CA ARG A 723 13.30 6.19 -33.79
C ARG A 723 14.75 5.91 -33.41
N LYS A 724 15.43 4.97 -34.09
CA LYS A 724 16.85 4.66 -33.85
C LYS A 724 17.76 5.88 -34.11
N LYS A 725 17.52 6.63 -35.19
CA LYS A 725 18.25 7.87 -35.51
C LYS A 725 18.07 8.97 -34.44
N LYS A 726 16.86 9.14 -33.89
CA LYS A 726 16.59 10.12 -32.81
C LYS A 726 17.12 9.69 -31.43
N GLN A 727 17.18 8.38 -31.13
CA GLN A 727 17.78 7.88 -29.89
C GLN A 727 19.28 8.18 -29.83
N PHE A 728 20.03 7.92 -30.92
CA PHE A 728 21.48 8.16 -30.98
C PHE A 728 21.86 9.63 -30.70
N LEU A 729 21.17 10.59 -31.32
CA LEU A 729 21.45 12.03 -31.10
C LEU A 729 21.07 12.52 -29.69
N ARG A 730 20.02 11.98 -29.07
CA ARG A 730 19.60 12.39 -27.71
C ARG A 730 20.58 11.91 -26.63
N CYS A 731 21.07 10.67 -26.72
CA CYS A 731 22.11 10.19 -25.80
C CYS A 731 23.39 11.03 -25.90
N TYR A 732 23.81 11.41 -27.12
CA TYR A 732 24.96 12.27 -27.36
C TYR A 732 24.84 13.67 -26.70
N GLN A 733 23.64 14.26 -26.67
CA GLN A 733 23.42 15.56 -26.03
C GLN A 733 23.27 15.49 -24.50
N ILE A 734 22.64 14.44 -23.97
CA ILE A 734 22.44 14.28 -22.52
C ILE A 734 23.78 14.05 -21.80
N VAL A 735 24.67 13.23 -22.36
CA VAL A 735 26.04 13.04 -21.82
C VAL A 735 26.84 14.35 -21.86
N LYS A 736 26.66 15.17 -22.90
CA LYS A 736 27.33 16.47 -23.06
C LYS A 736 26.83 17.55 -22.09
N LEU A 737 25.57 17.49 -21.66
CA LEU A 737 24.99 18.40 -20.65
C LEU A 737 25.32 17.95 -19.22
N ALA A 738 25.23 16.65 -18.94
CA ALA A 738 25.62 16.08 -17.65
C ALA A 738 27.08 16.41 -17.27
N PHE A 739 28.00 16.43 -18.25
CA PHE A 739 29.39 16.84 -18.03
C PHE A 739 29.59 18.34 -17.74
N LYS A 740 28.61 19.21 -18.03
CA LYS A 740 28.77 20.67 -17.92
C LYS A 740 28.17 21.27 -16.64
N SER A 741 27.37 20.52 -15.89
CA SER A 741 26.75 20.98 -14.62
C SER A 741 27.43 20.43 -13.37
N ILE A 742 28.49 19.63 -13.49
CA ILE A 742 29.20 19.00 -12.35
C ILE A 742 30.23 19.93 -11.69
N PHE A 743 30.61 21.04 -12.34
CA PHE A 743 31.61 21.99 -11.81
C PHE A 743 31.19 23.45 -12.06
N TYR A 744 30.86 24.20 -11.02
CA TYR A 744 31.41 25.54 -10.67
C TYR A 744 30.79 26.08 -9.36
N GLN A 745 31.57 26.81 -8.56
CA GLN A 745 31.19 27.35 -7.24
C GLN A 745 30.17 28.51 -7.35
N THR A 746 29.24 28.81 -6.42
CA THR A 746 29.00 28.43 -4.99
C THR A 746 29.52 29.43 -3.94
N ASP A 747 30.68 30.07 -4.11
CA ASP A 747 31.24 31.02 -3.13
C ASP A 747 30.86 32.49 -3.41
N PHE A 748 29.70 32.77 -4.03
CA PHE A 748 29.12 34.12 -4.01
C PHE A 748 28.13 34.22 -2.86
N PHE A 749 28.74 34.27 -1.68
CA PHE A 749 28.23 34.77 -0.41
C PHE A 749 26.91 35.56 -0.52
N GLN A 750 25.91 35.37 0.35
CA GLN A 750 26.04 35.44 1.82
C GLN A 750 26.65 36.79 2.30
N LEU A 751 27.01 37.66 1.34
CA LEU A 751 27.39 39.07 1.42
C LEU A 751 26.11 39.88 1.24
N VAL A 752 25.33 39.52 0.22
CA VAL A 752 24.03 40.12 -0.13
C VAL A 752 23.01 39.97 1.00
N ASP A 753 22.89 38.78 1.60
CA ASP A 753 21.96 38.50 2.72
C ASP A 753 22.38 39.16 4.06
N ASN A 754 23.60 39.72 4.13
CA ASN A 754 24.10 40.47 5.28
C ASN A 754 23.94 41.99 5.09
N GLU A 755 24.07 42.54 3.87
CA GLU A 755 23.73 43.95 3.61
C GLU A 755 22.22 44.21 3.70
N ILE A 756 21.39 43.32 3.16
CA ILE A 756 19.92 43.51 3.13
C ILE A 756 19.30 43.55 4.55
N ARG A 757 20.00 43.06 5.58
CA ARG A 757 19.51 43.02 6.96
C ARG A 757 19.80 44.28 7.79
N ASN A 758 20.54 45.26 7.25
CA ASN A 758 20.98 46.45 7.97
C ASN A 758 20.38 47.77 7.46
N VAL A 759 19.38 47.74 6.56
CA VAL A 759 18.75 48.95 5.99
C VAL A 759 17.24 48.95 6.24
N ASP A 760 16.88 49.30 7.47
CA ASP A 760 15.60 49.93 7.77
C ASP A 760 15.75 51.46 7.68
N GLU A 761 14.64 52.12 7.37
CA GLU A 761 14.41 53.57 7.26
C GLU A 761 14.97 54.34 6.03
N GLU A 762 14.09 55.21 5.53
CA GLU A 762 14.20 56.21 4.44
C GLU A 762 14.29 55.79 2.95
N SER A 763 13.71 56.67 2.12
CA SER A 763 13.75 56.75 0.64
C SER A 763 12.78 55.87 -0.21
N THR A 764 12.39 56.43 -1.35
CA THR A 764 11.22 56.12 -2.18
C THR A 764 11.31 54.83 -3.04
N THR A 765 12.31 53.98 -2.80
CA THR A 765 12.69 52.84 -3.67
C THR A 765 11.79 51.59 -3.50
N ASN A 766 10.80 51.65 -2.62
CA ASN A 766 10.08 50.48 -2.11
C ASN A 766 9.07 49.83 -3.10
N ALA A 767 8.53 50.59 -4.07
CA ALA A 767 7.53 50.08 -5.01
C ALA A 767 8.10 49.07 -6.04
N ILE A 768 9.31 49.32 -6.53
CA ILE A 768 9.97 48.50 -7.56
C ILE A 768 10.46 47.18 -6.97
N PHE A 769 11.02 47.23 -5.75
CA PHE A 769 11.50 46.03 -5.04
C PHE A 769 10.37 45.05 -4.69
N LYS A 770 9.23 45.56 -4.20
CA LYS A 770 8.02 44.76 -3.92
C LYS A 770 7.44 44.11 -5.18
N SER A 771 7.51 44.80 -6.32
CA SER A 771 7.15 44.26 -7.65
C SER A 771 8.12 43.15 -8.11
N PHE A 772 9.42 43.33 -7.88
CA PHE A 772 10.46 42.32 -8.20
C PHE A 772 10.30 41.04 -7.36
N MET A 773 10.07 41.16 -6.04
CA MET A 773 9.81 40.02 -5.15
C MET A 773 8.57 39.23 -5.56
N ASN A 774 7.48 39.90 -5.95
CA ASN A 774 6.29 39.23 -6.48
C ASN A 774 6.57 38.52 -7.82
N ARG A 775 7.39 39.09 -8.71
CA ARG A 775 7.85 38.41 -9.94
C ARG A 775 8.71 37.18 -9.62
N LYS A 776 9.58 37.24 -8.61
CA LYS A 776 10.42 36.11 -8.16
C LYS A 776 9.61 35.00 -7.50
N LYS A 777 8.62 35.32 -6.64
CA LYS A 777 7.65 34.35 -6.11
C LYS A 777 6.90 33.61 -7.23
N LYS A 778 6.48 34.34 -8.28
CA LYS A 778 5.81 33.77 -9.46
C LYS A 778 6.74 32.92 -10.34
N GLN A 779 8.04 33.22 -10.38
CA GLN A 779 9.05 32.34 -11.00
C GLN A 779 9.33 31.10 -10.16
N PHE A 780 9.40 31.20 -8.84
CA PHE A 780 9.61 30.07 -7.94
C PHE A 780 8.46 29.05 -8.02
N LEU A 781 7.19 29.51 -7.99
CA LEU A 781 6.03 28.63 -8.21
C LEU A 781 6.07 27.96 -9.60
N ARG A 782 6.53 28.66 -10.64
CA ARG A 782 6.70 28.07 -11.98
C ARG A 782 7.82 27.02 -12.00
N CYS A 783 8.96 27.26 -11.36
CA CYS A 783 10.02 26.26 -11.23
C CYS A 783 9.57 25.04 -10.41
N TYR A 784 8.81 25.24 -9.33
CA TYR A 784 8.21 24.15 -8.55
C TYR A 784 7.22 23.33 -9.39
N GLN A 785 6.35 23.98 -10.18
CA GLN A 785 5.46 23.30 -11.12
C GLN A 785 6.23 22.56 -12.24
N ILE A 786 7.33 23.12 -12.75
CA ILE A 786 8.19 22.48 -13.75
C ILE A 786 8.93 21.27 -13.16
N VAL A 787 9.40 21.34 -11.91
CA VAL A 787 9.99 20.19 -11.20
C VAL A 787 8.94 19.13 -10.92
N LYS A 788 7.73 19.52 -10.46
CA LYS A 788 6.59 18.61 -10.27
C LYS A 788 6.24 17.89 -11.59
N LEU A 789 6.17 18.61 -12.71
CA LEU A 789 5.92 18.05 -14.05
C LEU A 789 7.06 17.18 -14.59
N ALA A 790 8.32 17.57 -14.35
CA ALA A 790 9.49 16.79 -14.76
C ALA A 790 9.55 15.44 -14.05
N PHE A 791 9.37 15.42 -12.72
CA PHE A 791 9.19 14.17 -11.97
C PHE A 791 7.93 13.41 -12.43
N LYS A 792 6.82 14.11 -12.73
CA LYS A 792 5.60 13.49 -13.28
C LYS A 792 5.88 12.69 -14.56
N SER A 793 6.79 13.16 -15.41
CA SER A 793 7.13 12.50 -16.68
C SER A 793 8.08 11.29 -16.58
N ILE A 794 8.72 11.05 -15.43
CA ILE A 794 9.75 10.00 -15.29
C ILE A 794 9.18 8.73 -14.64
N PHE A 795 8.14 8.84 -13.81
CA PHE A 795 7.67 7.73 -12.96
C PHE A 795 6.17 7.36 -13.07
N TYR A 796 5.36 8.05 -13.88
CA TYR A 796 3.93 7.76 -13.91
C TYR A 796 3.49 6.69 -14.91
N GLN A 797 3.17 5.52 -14.36
CA GLN A 797 2.22 4.56 -14.93
C GLN A 797 0.92 4.46 -14.09
N THR A 798 0.83 5.23 -12.99
CA THR A 798 -0.20 5.15 -11.93
C THR A 798 -1.28 6.26 -11.97
N ASP A 799 -1.09 7.31 -12.75
CA ASP A 799 -1.91 8.55 -12.69
C ASP A 799 -3.29 8.39 -13.34
N PHE A 800 -3.43 7.46 -14.29
CA PHE A 800 -4.67 7.27 -15.04
C PHE A 800 -5.80 6.77 -14.15
N PHE A 801 -5.50 5.89 -13.19
CA PHE A 801 -6.47 5.42 -12.21
C PHE A 801 -6.83 6.49 -11.18
N GLN A 802 -5.87 7.29 -10.70
CA GLN A 802 -6.18 8.41 -9.79
C GLN A 802 -6.99 9.53 -10.45
N LEU A 803 -6.84 9.77 -11.75
CA LEU A 803 -7.68 10.75 -12.45
C LEU A 803 -9.13 10.25 -12.56
N VAL A 804 -9.33 8.95 -12.78
CA VAL A 804 -10.65 8.32 -12.81
C VAL A 804 -11.28 8.29 -11.40
N ASP A 805 -10.53 7.92 -10.37
CA ASP A 805 -10.99 7.95 -8.96
C ASP A 805 -11.36 9.36 -8.46
N ASN A 806 -10.76 10.41 -9.05
CA ASN A 806 -11.06 11.79 -8.71
C ASN A 806 -12.25 12.35 -9.51
N GLU A 807 -12.47 11.93 -10.76
CA GLU A 807 -13.74 12.22 -11.46
C GLU A 807 -14.92 11.52 -10.78
N ILE A 808 -14.76 10.26 -10.38
CA ILE A 808 -15.79 9.52 -9.62
C ILE A 808 -16.09 10.24 -8.29
N ARG A 809 -15.06 10.66 -7.54
CA ARG A 809 -15.26 11.45 -6.30
C ARG A 809 -15.95 12.78 -6.50
N ASN A 810 -15.68 13.50 -7.59
CA ASN A 810 -16.35 14.78 -7.86
C ASN A 810 -17.84 14.59 -8.20
N VAL A 811 -18.22 13.45 -8.79
CA VAL A 811 -19.63 13.08 -9.01
C VAL A 811 -20.31 12.70 -7.70
N ASP A 812 -19.60 12.07 -6.77
CA ASP A 812 -20.11 11.81 -5.41
C ASP A 812 -20.22 13.09 -4.56
N GLU A 813 -19.26 14.01 -4.62
CA GLU A 813 -19.22 15.23 -3.77
C GLU A 813 -20.39 16.20 -4.01
N GLU A 814 -20.93 16.33 -5.23
CA GLU A 814 -22.17 17.11 -5.44
C GLU A 814 -23.41 16.49 -4.77
N SER A 815 -23.33 15.25 -4.26
CA SER A 815 -24.37 14.60 -3.46
C SER A 815 -24.15 14.65 -1.94
N THR A 816 -22.94 14.96 -1.45
CA THR A 816 -22.57 14.70 -0.05
C THR A 816 -23.12 15.69 0.96
N THR A 817 -23.42 16.94 0.56
CA THR A 817 -23.68 18.03 1.52
C THR A 817 -25.00 17.91 2.29
N ASN A 818 -25.88 16.97 1.93
CA ASN A 818 -27.22 16.81 2.51
C ASN A 818 -27.48 15.44 3.17
N ALA A 819 -26.51 14.51 3.25
CA ALA A 819 -26.79 13.09 3.50
C ALA A 819 -25.94 12.40 4.60
N ILE A 820 -25.57 13.13 5.66
CA ILE A 820 -24.75 12.61 6.77
C ILE A 820 -25.59 11.82 7.79
N ILE A 821 -26.87 12.16 7.95
CA ILE A 821 -27.83 11.47 8.83
C ILE A 821 -29.07 11.13 7.99
N THR A 822 -29.42 9.85 7.89
CA THR A 822 -30.64 9.38 7.20
C THR A 822 -31.67 8.91 8.22
N GLU A 823 -32.71 9.72 8.42
CA GLU A 823 -33.95 9.31 9.10
C GLU A 823 -34.84 8.54 8.11
N GLU A 824 -34.67 7.21 8.02
CA GLU A 824 -35.64 6.35 7.34
C GLU A 824 -36.57 5.69 8.36
N SER A 825 -37.64 6.42 8.72
CA SER A 825 -38.75 5.88 9.49
C SER A 825 -39.64 4.98 8.60
N PRO A 826 -40.06 3.79 9.06
CA PRO A 826 -40.97 2.94 8.28
C PRO A 826 -42.34 3.63 8.07
N PRO A 827 -43.01 3.44 6.91
CA PRO A 827 -44.23 4.17 6.59
C PRO A 827 -45.40 3.74 7.50
N GLN A 828 -45.82 4.65 8.39
CA GLN A 828 -46.99 4.44 9.24
C GLN A 828 -48.29 4.36 8.42
N THR A 829 -48.99 3.24 8.55
CA THR A 829 -50.34 3.06 8.03
C THR A 829 -51.37 3.76 8.93
N SER A 830 -52.12 4.73 8.41
CA SER A 830 -53.49 4.99 8.89
C SER A 830 -54.36 5.71 7.84
N SER A 831 -55.68 5.62 8.02
CA SER A 831 -56.69 5.85 6.99
C SER A 831 -57.48 7.16 7.16
N LYS A 832 -57.83 7.76 6.00
CA LYS A 832 -58.98 8.65 5.72
C LYS A 832 -59.74 9.27 6.91
N SER A 833 -59.83 10.60 6.92
CA SER A 833 -61.14 11.29 6.72
C SER A 833 -60.97 12.77 6.36
N SER A 834 -62.05 13.37 5.86
CA SER A 834 -62.12 14.68 5.20
C SER A 834 -62.66 15.79 6.11
N SER A 835 -62.22 17.06 5.93
CA SER A 835 -63.07 18.14 5.35
C SER A 835 -62.55 19.58 5.54
N SER A 836 -62.48 20.32 4.42
CA SER A 836 -62.84 21.74 4.24
C SER A 836 -62.57 22.83 5.32
N SER A 837 -61.68 23.79 4.98
CA SER A 837 -62.03 25.18 4.58
C SER A 837 -61.35 26.38 5.30
N LYS A 838 -61.01 27.37 4.44
CA LYS A 838 -61.07 28.84 4.61
C LYS A 838 -60.11 29.59 5.59
N LYS A 839 -59.24 30.37 4.92
CA LYS A 839 -59.12 31.85 4.97
C LYS A 839 -58.18 32.56 5.98
N THR A 840 -57.22 33.27 5.36
CA THR A 840 -56.84 34.68 5.55
C THR A 840 -56.05 35.18 6.78
N SER A 841 -54.83 35.63 6.46
CA SER A 841 -54.30 37.01 6.62
C SER A 841 -53.68 37.52 7.93
N SER A 842 -52.52 38.18 7.72
CA SER A 842 -52.07 39.46 8.29
C SER A 842 -51.63 39.56 9.76
N SER A 843 -50.29 39.48 9.91
CA SER A 843 -49.41 40.59 10.34
C SER A 843 -49.38 41.13 11.79
N ALA A 844 -48.12 41.35 12.20
CA ALA A 844 -47.59 42.49 12.97
C ALA A 844 -47.48 42.42 14.51
N LYS A 845 -46.22 42.47 14.96
CA LYS A 845 -45.64 43.31 16.05
C LYS A 845 -46.29 43.20 17.47
N THR A 846 -45.57 43.14 18.59
CA THR A 846 -44.41 43.99 18.95
C THR A 846 -43.72 43.54 20.27
N LYS A 847 -42.39 43.75 20.40
CA LYS A 847 -41.59 44.13 21.61
C LYS A 847 -42.14 43.79 23.03
N LYS A 848 -41.40 43.06 23.87
CA LYS A 848 -40.50 43.53 25.00
C LYS A 848 -40.11 42.30 25.87
N LYS A 849 -39.06 42.25 26.71
CA LYS A 849 -37.69 42.86 26.74
C LYS A 849 -36.90 42.31 27.97
N ASN A 850 -35.59 42.08 27.86
CA ASN A 850 -34.61 41.86 28.97
C ASN A 850 -34.75 40.53 29.77
N THR A 851 -33.72 39.91 30.36
CA THR A 851 -32.30 40.27 30.67
C THR A 851 -31.51 38.94 30.71
N LYS A 852 -30.45 38.67 29.91
CA LYS A 852 -29.02 39.01 30.12
C LYS A 852 -28.60 39.12 31.60
N LYS A 853 -27.48 38.51 32.01
CA LYS A 853 -26.17 38.62 31.33
C LYS A 853 -25.32 37.36 31.47
#